data_AF-A0A1Q3SQY7-F1
#
_entry.id   AF-A0A1Q3SQY7-F1
#
_cell.length_a   1.000
_cell.length_b   1.000
_cell.length_c   1.000
_cell.angle_alpha   90.00
_cell.angle_beta   90.00
_cell.angle_gamma   90.00
#
_symmetry.space_group_name_H-M   'P 1'
#
loop_
_entity.id
_entity.type
_entity.pdbx_description
1 polymer ?
#
loop_
_entity_poly.entity_id
_entity_poly.type
_entity_poly.pdbx_seq_one_letter_code
_entity_poly.pdbx_strand_id
1 'polypeptide(L)'
;MVYKFNPKYLARIASLCVTLLLCLPLLDWGQVVTARPFSADDSQTFPQTGKTVSGEFLKYWQAKGGVAVFGLPISDPQYQTDPETGQSYLTQYFERNRFELQPGPNGNQVQLGLLGKELRREALKADPDFQKVDPLVDPDFPASEQMYFPETGHNLRFRFLDYWKQNGGQEQFGLPISEEHLEFEPVSGGYYLTQWFERARFEYHPEKQPPNDVLLGLLGRQLLDYNSNFNFTWKIGRRASYLTDPNSIFVDGKGNVYVNDRADGRINKYNSQFKLVNYWYTGGTSQAIAGIARANPSNDTPVLYQIGTSQSTKVNKLMPNGQWQTIELADAGDSDSLAPNLGLAVDESENIYILKYASSSNYLVWKYNSKGLFLQKLVKRSDVTDPTAFFVSKGKIYIANGTAGNYKVFNADTTQSNAASGDTFSLGTDSTKLKGALAITLDSEGNVFVGEAGQIDTFDRNGTAGLPFGTPGRGGGQIFNPAGLATDKEGNLYIADPANHQVSIFDQTGNFKTNLQDRPYNLDGSLVAAGGVAVNSTSPGSILVSDPVNKRIQKFDTTGNFLQKWSASGISLLAVAPDNANFYGLDSVNGLVIKFDADGKELAKWDGSVTGKGKFNLPGGLAVGPDGSVYVADTGNQRIVKLDAKGGLLTAWGAKGAGDGQFGGTGFNNVFDGPTSLAVEPGTGNLYVVDPALYRVQKFNPQGKLLGIITNLANNRAFEPVAVAAAPPQNTPGSDSTATTPTPAATAPANGTPGEGIYILTRDTLYRLDRDGKVATSITANVLLEGMSGGDTGDGGIGNLTSLAADNSGNLYATDKFGRLVKFRTR
;
A
#
# COMPACT_ATOMS: atom_id res chain seq x y z
N MET A 1 -30.41 43.64 51.46
CA MET A 1 -29.00 44.02 51.69
C MET A 1 -28.59 45.00 50.62
N VAL A 2 -28.25 46.22 51.02
CA VAL A 2 -27.64 47.24 50.16
C VAL A 2 -26.15 46.89 50.05
N TYR A 3 -25.62 46.73 48.85
CA TYR A 3 -24.17 46.81 48.64
C TYR A 3 -23.83 48.05 47.80
N LYS A 4 -23.05 48.91 48.43
CA LYS A 4 -22.54 50.21 47.96
C LYS A 4 -21.46 50.01 46.89
N PHE A 5 -21.52 50.81 45.82
CA PHE A 5 -20.43 50.95 44.85
C PHE A 5 -19.25 51.74 45.43
N ASN A 6 -18.02 51.32 45.11
CA ASN A 6 -16.77 51.91 45.56
C ASN A 6 -16.26 52.96 44.55
N PRO A 7 -16.08 54.25 44.92
CA PRO A 7 -15.82 55.36 43.99
C PRO A 7 -14.41 55.43 43.37
N LYS A 8 -13.51 54.47 43.63
CA LYS A 8 -12.14 54.52 43.08
C LYS A 8 -12.00 54.10 41.61
N TYR A 9 -13.02 53.53 40.97
CA TYR A 9 -12.95 53.07 39.57
C TYR A 9 -13.37 54.11 38.52
N LEU A 10 -14.01 55.21 38.92
CA LEU A 10 -14.43 56.29 38.00
C LEU A 10 -13.29 57.24 37.60
N ALA A 11 -12.22 57.32 38.40
CA ALA A 11 -11.12 58.25 38.15
C ALA A 11 -10.15 57.82 37.02
N ARG A 12 -10.15 56.54 36.60
CA ARG A 12 -9.29 56.08 35.48
C ARG A 12 -9.96 56.15 34.10
N ILE A 13 -11.29 56.28 34.04
CA ILE A 13 -12.03 56.37 32.77
C ILE A 13 -12.03 57.82 32.24
N ALA A 14 -11.94 58.82 33.12
CA ALA A 14 -11.91 60.24 32.71
C ALA A 14 -10.56 60.68 32.12
N SER A 15 -9.45 60.00 32.43
CA SER A 15 -8.11 60.44 31.98
C SER A 15 -7.71 59.96 30.58
N LEU A 16 -8.40 58.96 30.01
CA LEU A 16 -8.15 58.49 28.64
C LEU A 16 -8.92 59.28 27.58
N CYS A 17 -10.02 59.93 27.96
CA CYS A 17 -10.86 60.70 27.04
C CYS A 17 -10.30 62.12 26.76
N VAL A 18 -9.41 62.64 27.60
CA VAL A 18 -8.88 64.01 27.47
C VAL A 18 -7.64 64.08 26.59
N THR A 19 -6.90 62.97 26.40
CA THR A 19 -5.72 62.94 25.51
C THR A 19 -6.08 62.77 24.03
N LEU A 20 -7.31 62.34 23.73
CA LEU A 20 -7.80 62.12 22.36
C LEU A 20 -8.46 63.37 21.72
N LEU A 21 -8.58 64.49 22.47
CA LEU A 21 -9.33 65.68 22.05
C LEU A 21 -8.46 66.93 21.74
N LEU A 22 -7.13 66.83 21.76
CA LEU A 22 -6.23 68.01 21.62
C LEU A 22 -5.23 67.95 20.45
N CYS A 23 -5.43 67.11 19.43
CA CYS A 23 -4.60 67.12 18.22
C CYS A 23 -5.42 67.05 16.92
N LEU A 24 -6.18 68.12 16.64
CA LEU A 24 -6.50 68.59 15.29
C LEU A 24 -6.23 70.11 15.31
N PRO A 25 -5.49 70.69 14.34
CA PRO A 25 -6.03 70.83 12.98
C PRO A 25 -5.00 70.76 11.83
N LEU A 26 -5.45 70.27 10.67
CA LEU A 26 -5.28 70.82 9.31
C LEU A 26 -5.80 69.76 8.33
N LEU A 27 -7.12 69.70 8.20
CA LEU A 27 -7.79 68.96 7.13
C LEU A 27 -7.77 69.84 5.88
N ASP A 28 -6.85 69.53 4.98
CA ASP A 28 -7.02 69.83 3.57
C ASP A 28 -8.22 68.99 3.08
N TRP A 29 -9.19 69.63 2.45
CA TRP A 29 -10.35 68.96 1.85
C TRP A 29 -9.91 68.27 0.55
N GLY A 30 -9.11 67.22 0.70
CA GLY A 30 -8.82 66.27 -0.36
C GLY A 30 -10.06 65.47 -0.67
N GLN A 31 -10.75 65.89 -1.74
CA GLN A 31 -11.70 65.14 -2.58
C GLN A 31 -12.19 63.82 -1.97
N VAL A 32 -13.46 63.79 -1.56
CA VAL A 32 -14.20 62.52 -1.43
C VAL A 32 -14.07 61.79 -2.76
N VAL A 33 -13.20 60.78 -2.81
CA VAL A 33 -13.22 59.80 -3.89
C VAL A 33 -14.44 58.95 -3.62
N THR A 34 -15.59 59.40 -4.13
CA THR A 34 -16.66 58.47 -4.48
C THR A 34 -16.00 57.40 -5.34
N ALA A 35 -15.99 56.15 -4.88
CA ALA A 35 -15.58 55.02 -5.70
C ALA A 35 -16.25 55.20 -7.06
N ARG A 36 -15.45 55.39 -8.11
CA ARG A 36 -16.00 55.42 -9.47
C ARG A 36 -16.78 54.11 -9.63
N PRO A 37 -18.04 54.12 -10.10
CA PRO A 37 -18.62 52.88 -10.58
C PRO A 37 -17.63 52.33 -11.61
N PHE A 38 -17.23 51.06 -11.44
CA PHE A 38 -16.35 50.38 -12.38
C PHE A 38 -16.92 50.62 -13.78
N SER A 39 -16.06 51.01 -14.72
CA SER A 39 -16.48 51.14 -16.11
C SER A 39 -17.04 49.79 -16.58
N ALA A 40 -18.00 49.79 -17.50
CA ALA A 40 -18.57 48.54 -18.04
C ALA A 40 -17.51 47.61 -18.67
N ASP A 41 -16.30 48.12 -18.93
CA ASP A 41 -15.15 47.40 -19.48
C ASP A 41 -14.26 46.70 -18.41
N ASP A 42 -14.47 46.96 -17.11
CA ASP A 42 -13.68 46.39 -16.00
C ASP A 42 -14.46 45.34 -15.15
N SER A 43 -15.66 44.97 -15.59
CA SER A 43 -16.51 44.00 -14.88
C SER A 43 -17.30 43.12 -15.84
N GLN A 44 -17.47 41.84 -15.50
CA GLN A 44 -18.24 40.89 -16.29
C GLN A 44 -19.19 40.14 -15.38
N THR A 45 -20.49 40.20 -15.70
CA THR A 45 -21.54 39.43 -15.01
C THR A 45 -21.85 38.17 -15.80
N PHE A 46 -21.90 37.03 -15.11
CA PHE A 46 -22.11 35.72 -15.71
C PHE A 46 -23.57 35.30 -15.47
N PRO A 47 -24.44 35.32 -16.49
CA PRO A 47 -25.86 35.02 -16.33
C PRO A 47 -26.14 33.64 -15.74
N GLN A 48 -25.23 32.68 -15.97
CA GLN A 48 -25.34 31.30 -15.49
C GLN A 48 -25.29 31.19 -13.96
N THR A 49 -24.53 32.07 -13.30
CA THR A 49 -24.35 32.04 -11.84
C THR A 49 -24.89 33.30 -11.15
N GLY A 50 -25.22 34.33 -11.92
CA GLY A 50 -25.60 35.65 -11.42
C GLY A 50 -24.44 36.40 -10.75
N LYS A 51 -23.21 35.90 -10.84
CA LYS A 51 -22.03 36.48 -10.18
C LYS A 51 -21.26 37.40 -11.11
N THR A 52 -20.64 38.42 -10.52
CA THR A 52 -19.82 39.41 -11.24
C THR A 52 -18.36 39.26 -10.85
N VAL A 53 -17.48 39.28 -11.84
CA VAL A 53 -16.03 39.34 -11.67
C VAL A 53 -15.57 40.71 -12.12
N SER A 54 -14.66 41.36 -11.40
CA SER A 54 -14.25 42.73 -11.70
C SER A 54 -12.77 42.97 -11.41
N GLY A 55 -12.22 44.02 -12.03
CA GLY A 55 -10.86 44.49 -11.78
C GLY A 55 -9.80 43.42 -12.02
N GLU A 56 -8.84 43.29 -11.09
CA GLU A 56 -7.71 42.38 -11.22
C GLU A 56 -8.12 40.91 -11.33
N PHE A 57 -9.22 40.49 -10.69
CA PHE A 57 -9.75 39.13 -10.86
C PHE A 57 -10.24 38.88 -12.28
N LEU A 58 -10.90 39.86 -12.92
CA LEU A 58 -11.37 39.70 -14.29
C LEU A 58 -10.20 39.65 -15.27
N LYS A 59 -9.22 40.56 -15.11
CA LYS A 59 -8.01 40.58 -15.93
C LYS A 59 -7.24 39.27 -15.82
N TYR A 60 -7.04 38.77 -14.59
CA TYR A 60 -6.37 37.51 -14.35
C TYR A 60 -7.15 36.33 -14.96
N TRP A 61 -8.46 36.27 -14.73
CA TRP A 61 -9.32 35.22 -15.28
C TRP A 61 -9.24 35.19 -16.81
N GLN A 62 -9.34 36.33 -17.49
CA GLN A 62 -9.24 36.42 -18.95
C GLN A 62 -7.84 36.03 -19.46
N ALA A 63 -6.78 36.50 -18.79
CA ALA A 63 -5.41 36.26 -19.21
C ALA A 63 -4.93 34.81 -18.99
N LYS A 64 -5.49 34.10 -18.01
CA LYS A 64 -5.02 32.79 -17.57
C LYS A 64 -5.93 31.61 -17.93
N GLY A 65 -6.87 31.83 -18.88
CA GLY A 65 -7.63 30.76 -19.53
C GLY A 65 -9.13 30.71 -19.24
N GLY A 66 -9.67 31.66 -18.48
CA GLY A 66 -11.10 31.91 -18.33
C GLY A 66 -11.91 30.70 -17.86
N VAL A 67 -13.07 30.48 -18.50
CA VAL A 67 -13.99 29.37 -18.18
C VAL A 67 -13.29 28.02 -18.30
N ALA A 68 -12.39 27.85 -19.26
CA ALA A 68 -11.75 26.57 -19.53
C ALA A 68 -10.86 26.13 -18.36
N VAL A 69 -10.21 27.07 -17.69
CA VAL A 69 -9.25 26.80 -16.59
C VAL A 69 -9.89 26.94 -15.21
N PHE A 70 -10.65 28.02 -14.98
CA PHE A 70 -11.18 28.34 -13.64
C PHE A 70 -12.66 28.02 -13.47
N GLY A 71 -13.38 27.83 -14.57
CA GLY A 71 -14.84 27.74 -14.58
C GLY A 71 -15.52 29.08 -14.31
N LEU A 72 -16.82 29.01 -14.03
CA LEU A 72 -17.65 30.17 -13.74
C LEU A 72 -17.43 30.68 -12.29
N PRO A 73 -17.63 31.99 -12.02
CA PRO A 73 -17.65 32.50 -10.66
C PRO A 73 -18.87 31.98 -9.90
N ILE A 74 -18.66 31.50 -8.67
CA ILE A 74 -19.72 30.90 -7.83
C ILE A 74 -19.95 31.64 -6.51
N SER A 75 -19.18 32.71 -6.26
CA SER A 75 -19.35 33.61 -5.12
C SER A 75 -19.17 35.07 -5.52
N ASP A 76 -19.64 35.97 -4.68
CA ASP A 76 -19.27 37.38 -4.73
C ASP A 76 -17.90 37.59 -4.07
N PRO A 77 -17.11 38.62 -4.47
CA PRO A 77 -15.85 38.92 -3.82
C PRO A 77 -16.03 39.20 -2.32
N GLN A 78 -15.20 38.57 -1.49
CA GLN A 78 -15.28 38.65 -0.02
C GLN A 78 -13.88 38.64 0.60
N TYR A 79 -13.71 39.32 1.73
CA TYR A 79 -12.46 39.25 2.48
C TYR A 79 -12.41 37.96 3.29
N GLN A 80 -11.32 37.20 3.15
CA GLN A 80 -11.02 36.05 3.99
C GLN A 80 -9.71 36.26 4.73
N THR A 81 -9.72 35.92 6.02
CA THR A 81 -8.53 35.93 6.88
C THR A 81 -7.92 34.54 6.88
N ASP A 82 -6.66 34.45 6.45
CA ASP A 82 -5.87 33.23 6.59
C ASP A 82 -5.66 32.92 8.09
N PRO A 83 -6.14 31.76 8.57
CA PRO A 83 -6.04 31.40 9.99
C PRO A 83 -4.60 31.09 10.45
N GLU A 84 -3.66 30.82 9.53
CA GLU A 84 -2.26 30.53 9.85
C GLU A 84 -1.41 31.80 9.93
N THR A 85 -1.66 32.78 9.05
CA THR A 85 -0.89 34.05 8.99
C THR A 85 -1.60 35.24 9.63
N GLY A 86 -2.93 35.17 9.81
CA GLY A 86 -3.77 36.28 10.27
C GLY A 86 -4.01 37.36 9.21
N GLN A 87 -3.49 37.19 7.99
CA GLN A 87 -3.60 38.17 6.93
C GLN A 87 -4.94 38.05 6.20
N SER A 88 -5.57 39.19 5.89
CA SER A 88 -6.85 39.21 5.17
C SER A 88 -6.67 39.61 3.71
N TYR A 89 -7.21 38.79 2.81
CA TYR A 89 -7.15 39.01 1.37
C TYR A 89 -8.56 39.16 0.80
N LEU A 90 -8.72 39.98 -0.23
CA LEU A 90 -9.92 39.92 -1.04
C LEU A 90 -9.88 38.61 -1.82
N THR A 91 -10.97 37.85 -1.78
CA THR A 91 -11.06 36.53 -2.39
C THR A 91 -12.35 36.36 -3.20
N GLN A 92 -12.31 35.51 -4.21
CA GLN A 92 -13.52 35.10 -4.95
C GLN A 92 -13.40 33.64 -5.39
N TYR A 93 -14.44 32.85 -5.15
CA TYR A 93 -14.54 31.46 -5.61
C TYR A 93 -15.08 31.36 -7.03
N PHE A 94 -14.44 30.48 -7.77
CA PHE A 94 -14.82 29.97 -9.06
C PHE A 94 -15.04 28.45 -8.94
N GLU A 95 -15.63 27.83 -9.96
CA GLU A 95 -15.96 26.39 -9.90
C GLU A 95 -14.74 25.50 -9.58
N ARG A 96 -13.57 25.86 -10.11
CA ARG A 96 -12.34 25.04 -10.01
C ARG A 96 -11.31 25.60 -9.03
N ASN A 97 -11.45 26.84 -8.55
CA ASN A 97 -10.44 27.44 -7.66
C ASN A 97 -10.94 28.65 -6.84
N ARG A 98 -10.08 29.19 -5.96
CA ARG A 98 -10.25 30.46 -5.23
C ARG A 98 -9.18 31.44 -5.66
N PHE A 99 -9.57 32.65 -6.07
CA PHE A 99 -8.63 33.74 -6.33
C PHE A 99 -8.41 34.56 -5.06
N GLU A 100 -7.18 34.99 -4.86
CA GLU A 100 -6.76 35.81 -3.73
C GLU A 100 -5.95 37.01 -4.23
N LEU A 101 -6.36 38.21 -3.83
CA LEU A 101 -5.63 39.42 -4.16
C LEU A 101 -4.59 39.70 -3.07
N GLN A 102 -3.33 39.34 -3.34
CA GLN A 102 -2.22 39.47 -2.42
C GLN A 102 -1.33 40.68 -2.74
N PRO A 103 -0.69 41.32 -1.76
CA PRO A 103 0.32 42.34 -2.02
C PRO A 103 1.56 41.75 -2.71
N GLY A 104 1.97 42.29 -3.85
CA GLY A 104 3.15 41.85 -4.60
C GLY A 104 4.16 42.99 -4.85
N PRO A 105 5.36 42.66 -5.39
CA PRO A 105 6.46 43.62 -5.57
C PRO A 105 6.12 44.82 -6.48
N ASN A 106 5.13 44.64 -7.36
CA ASN A 106 4.68 45.64 -8.34
C ASN A 106 3.20 46.04 -8.12
N GLY A 107 2.69 45.92 -6.89
CA GLY A 107 1.28 46.14 -6.56
C GLY A 107 0.53 44.86 -6.27
N ASN A 108 -0.80 44.95 -6.11
CA ASN A 108 -1.65 43.79 -5.83
C ASN A 108 -1.59 42.77 -6.98
N GLN A 109 -1.37 41.50 -6.65
CA GLN A 109 -1.30 40.39 -7.58
C GLN A 109 -2.34 39.33 -7.23
N VAL A 110 -2.99 38.77 -8.24
CA VAL A 110 -3.92 37.66 -8.07
C VAL A 110 -3.14 36.36 -8.01
N GLN A 111 -3.39 35.57 -6.97
CA GLN A 111 -2.88 34.21 -6.81
C GLN A 111 -4.02 33.22 -6.61
N LEU A 112 -3.78 31.95 -6.95
CA LEU A 112 -4.68 30.86 -6.57
C LEU A 112 -4.46 30.52 -5.10
N GLY A 113 -5.57 30.34 -4.37
CA GLY A 113 -5.52 29.89 -2.99
C GLY A 113 -4.96 28.48 -2.87
N LEU A 114 -4.48 28.12 -1.68
CA LEU A 114 -3.87 26.82 -1.38
C LEU A 114 -4.93 25.70 -1.22
N LEU A 115 -5.97 25.69 -2.06
CA LEU A 115 -7.11 24.80 -1.92
C LEU A 115 -6.72 23.32 -1.90
N GLY A 116 -5.67 22.93 -2.63
CA GLY A 116 -5.16 21.56 -2.60
C GLY A 116 -4.65 21.17 -1.22
N LYS A 117 -3.78 22.00 -0.62
CA LYS A 117 -3.31 21.82 0.77
C LYS A 117 -4.44 21.93 1.80
N GLU A 118 -5.35 22.88 1.62
CA GLU A 118 -6.46 23.11 2.56
C GLU A 118 -7.40 21.91 2.61
N LEU A 119 -7.82 21.40 1.44
CA LEU A 119 -8.75 20.26 1.33
C LEU A 119 -8.09 18.93 1.73
N ARG A 120 -6.77 18.79 1.53
CA ARG A 120 -6.02 17.55 1.84
C ARG A 120 -5.16 17.65 3.09
N ARG A 121 -5.36 18.65 3.96
CA ARG A 121 -4.52 18.89 5.16
C ARG A 121 -4.39 17.65 6.06
N GLU A 122 -5.46 16.87 6.22
CA GLU A 122 -5.44 15.64 7.01
C GLU A 122 -4.92 14.44 6.21
N ALA A 123 -5.24 14.36 4.91
CA ALA A 123 -4.71 13.31 4.04
C ALA A 123 -3.18 13.37 3.92
N LEU A 124 -2.59 14.57 3.86
CA LEU A 124 -1.13 14.79 3.87
C LEU A 124 -0.41 14.14 5.08
N LYS A 125 -1.13 13.76 6.13
CA LYS A 125 -0.56 13.14 7.34
C LYS A 125 -0.72 11.62 7.40
N ALA A 126 -1.66 11.05 6.65
CA ALA A 126 -2.10 9.67 6.87
C ALA A 126 -2.47 8.90 5.59
N ASP A 127 -2.72 9.61 4.49
CA ASP A 127 -3.05 9.02 3.21
C ASP A 127 -1.75 8.61 2.49
N PRO A 128 -1.62 7.33 2.09
CA PRO A 128 -0.46 6.82 1.37
C PRO A 128 -0.18 7.56 0.07
N ASP A 129 -1.22 8.02 -0.65
CA ASP A 129 -1.07 8.68 -1.95
C ASP A 129 -0.42 10.09 -1.84
N PHE A 130 -0.35 10.61 -0.61
CA PHE A 130 0.19 11.92 -0.24
C PHE A 130 1.46 11.82 0.60
N GLN A 131 2.01 10.63 0.79
CA GLN A 131 3.30 10.45 1.46
C GLN A 131 4.45 10.82 0.53
N LYS A 132 5.52 11.36 1.12
CA LYS A 132 6.76 11.62 0.39
C LYS A 132 7.31 10.32 -0.16
N VAL A 133 7.77 10.38 -1.39
CA VAL A 133 8.44 9.27 -2.07
C VAL A 133 9.90 9.62 -2.31
N ASP A 134 10.75 8.60 -2.42
CA ASP A 134 12.14 8.81 -2.82
C ASP A 134 12.20 9.38 -4.25
N PRO A 135 13.26 10.14 -4.59
CA PRO A 135 13.47 10.64 -5.95
C PRO A 135 13.50 9.48 -6.94
N LEU A 136 12.39 9.32 -7.66
CA LEU A 136 12.21 8.24 -8.62
C LEU A 136 12.57 8.80 -9.99
N VAL A 137 13.83 8.60 -10.39
CA VAL A 137 14.16 8.63 -11.82
C VAL A 137 13.68 7.29 -12.34
N ASP A 138 12.45 7.25 -12.88
CA ASP A 138 11.97 6.09 -13.59
C ASP A 138 12.87 5.91 -14.83
N PRO A 139 13.72 4.87 -14.89
CA PRO A 139 14.70 4.72 -15.96
C PRO A 139 14.02 4.51 -17.32
N ASP A 140 12.74 4.14 -17.29
CA ASP A 140 11.94 3.88 -18.45
C ASP A 140 11.25 5.19 -18.96
N PHE A 141 11.29 6.29 -18.19
CA PHE A 141 10.86 7.62 -18.64
C PHE A 141 12.04 8.51 -19.07
N PRO A 142 11.94 9.24 -20.20
CA PRO A 142 12.90 10.27 -20.54
C PRO A 142 12.99 11.32 -19.43
N ALA A 143 14.21 11.73 -19.05
CA ALA A 143 14.41 12.77 -18.03
C ALA A 143 13.71 14.11 -18.34
N SER A 144 13.34 14.35 -19.61
CA SER A 144 12.54 15.51 -20.03
C SER A 144 11.05 15.43 -19.63
N GLU A 145 10.53 14.22 -19.40
CA GLU A 145 9.11 13.90 -19.16
C GLU A 145 8.79 13.55 -17.70
N GLN A 146 9.77 13.70 -16.80
CA GLN A 146 9.60 13.52 -15.37
C GLN A 146 10.40 14.57 -14.59
N MET A 147 9.89 14.95 -13.42
CA MET A 147 10.54 15.89 -12.52
C MET A 147 10.25 15.50 -11.08
N TYR A 148 11.29 15.41 -10.27
CA TYR A 148 11.16 15.23 -8.82
C TYR A 148 11.34 16.58 -8.12
N PHE A 149 10.50 16.86 -7.12
CA PHE A 149 10.52 18.07 -6.31
C PHE A 149 10.96 17.74 -4.89
N PRO A 150 12.25 17.96 -4.52
CA PRO A 150 12.75 17.66 -3.18
C PRO A 150 12.02 18.41 -2.05
N GLU A 151 11.45 19.57 -2.35
CA GLU A 151 10.74 20.42 -1.39
C GLU A 151 9.50 19.73 -0.84
N THR A 152 8.74 19.06 -1.72
CA THR A 152 7.53 18.35 -1.34
C THR A 152 7.74 16.84 -1.22
N GLY A 153 8.77 16.28 -1.87
CA GLY A 153 9.05 14.85 -1.91
C GLY A 153 8.17 14.10 -2.91
N HIS A 154 7.81 14.73 -4.03
CA HIS A 154 6.88 14.17 -5.01
C HIS A 154 7.38 14.33 -6.44
N ASN A 155 6.92 13.42 -7.30
CA ASN A 155 7.20 13.43 -8.74
C ASN A 155 6.08 14.12 -9.51
N LEU A 156 6.42 14.63 -10.69
CA LEU A 156 5.48 15.13 -11.68
C LEU A 156 5.92 14.62 -13.04
N ARG A 157 5.01 13.92 -13.73
CA ARG A 157 5.28 13.34 -15.05
C ARG A 157 4.01 13.36 -15.89
N PHE A 158 4.00 12.57 -16.96
CA PHE A 158 2.84 12.39 -17.83
C PHE A 158 2.35 13.73 -18.42
N ARG A 159 1.10 13.79 -18.87
CA ARG A 159 0.43 15.01 -19.37
C ARG A 159 0.34 16.11 -18.31
N PHE A 160 0.43 15.76 -17.03
CA PHE A 160 0.43 16.74 -15.94
C PHE A 160 1.70 17.59 -15.93
N LEU A 161 2.87 17.02 -16.20
CA LEU A 161 4.11 17.79 -16.32
C LEU A 161 4.06 18.77 -17.51
N ASP A 162 3.58 18.30 -18.67
CA ASP A 162 3.41 19.14 -19.85
C ASP A 162 2.46 20.30 -19.56
N TYR A 163 1.29 20.00 -18.99
CA TYR A 163 0.28 20.98 -18.67
C TYR A 163 0.79 21.98 -17.62
N TRP A 164 1.46 21.50 -16.57
CA TRP A 164 2.06 22.33 -15.52
C TRP A 164 3.09 23.30 -16.12
N LYS A 165 4.01 22.81 -16.95
CA LYS A 165 5.04 23.65 -17.63
C LYS A 165 4.40 24.71 -18.54
N GLN A 166 3.36 24.36 -19.29
CA GLN A 166 2.72 25.25 -20.26
C GLN A 166 1.78 26.29 -19.62
N ASN A 167 1.24 26.01 -18.43
CA ASN A 167 0.21 26.83 -17.80
C ASN A 167 0.68 27.51 -16.50
N GLY A 168 1.94 27.93 -16.42
CA GLY A 168 2.45 28.78 -15.33
C GLY A 168 3.09 28.07 -14.15
N GLY A 169 3.17 26.73 -14.19
CA GLY A 169 3.95 25.92 -13.27
C GLY A 169 3.73 26.22 -11.79
N GLN A 170 4.83 26.33 -11.03
CA GLN A 170 4.82 26.52 -9.59
C GLN A 170 4.09 27.81 -9.17
N GLU A 171 4.23 28.89 -9.94
CA GLU A 171 3.59 30.17 -9.62
C GLU A 171 2.06 30.02 -9.62
N GLN A 172 1.54 29.27 -10.60
CA GLN A 172 0.10 29.11 -10.78
C GLN A 172 -0.47 27.99 -9.91
N PHE A 173 0.14 26.81 -9.91
CA PHE A 173 -0.43 25.60 -9.30
C PHE A 173 0.25 25.17 -8.00
N GLY A 174 1.40 25.75 -7.68
CA GLY A 174 2.27 25.27 -6.61
C GLY A 174 2.99 23.98 -6.98
N LEU A 175 3.64 23.39 -5.99
CA LEU A 175 4.36 22.12 -6.11
C LEU A 175 3.41 20.91 -6.03
N PRO A 176 3.76 19.75 -6.61
CA PRO A 176 2.98 18.53 -6.40
C PRO A 176 3.03 18.10 -4.94
N ILE A 177 1.91 17.61 -4.40
CA ILE A 177 1.75 17.14 -3.01
C ILE A 177 1.21 15.71 -2.92
N SER A 178 1.06 15.06 -4.08
CA SER A 178 0.70 13.65 -4.21
C SER A 178 1.38 13.10 -5.45
N GLU A 179 1.40 11.78 -5.58
CA GLU A 179 1.67 11.12 -6.86
C GLU A 179 0.39 11.07 -7.72
N GLU A 180 0.52 10.69 -8.99
CA GLU A 180 -0.63 10.39 -9.83
C GLU A 180 -1.36 9.14 -9.33
N HIS A 181 -2.69 9.23 -9.15
CA HIS A 181 -3.54 8.13 -8.70
C HIS A 181 -4.97 8.27 -9.25
N LEU A 182 -5.71 7.16 -9.28
CA LEU A 182 -7.12 7.17 -9.66
C LEU A 182 -7.97 7.73 -8.52
N GLU A 183 -8.79 8.73 -8.83
CA GLU A 183 -9.74 9.32 -7.89
C GLU A 183 -11.15 9.29 -8.52
N PHE A 184 -12.15 8.91 -7.72
CA PHE A 184 -13.56 9.01 -8.12
C PHE A 184 -14.06 10.44 -7.88
N GLU A 185 -14.56 11.10 -8.92
CA GLU A 185 -15.18 12.41 -8.78
C GLU A 185 -16.71 12.28 -8.65
N PRO A 186 -17.29 12.58 -7.48
CA PRO A 186 -18.71 12.35 -7.22
C PRO A 186 -19.64 13.27 -8.04
N VAL A 187 -19.16 14.44 -8.47
CA VAL A 187 -19.99 15.40 -9.23
C VAL A 187 -20.21 14.95 -10.67
N SER A 188 -19.18 14.42 -11.32
CA SER A 188 -19.28 13.89 -12.70
C SER A 188 -19.59 12.40 -12.75
N GLY A 189 -19.45 11.68 -11.63
CA GLY A 189 -19.73 10.25 -11.53
C GLY A 189 -18.70 9.37 -12.25
N GLY A 190 -17.46 9.83 -12.39
CA GLY A 190 -16.41 9.14 -13.14
C GLY A 190 -15.10 8.99 -12.36
N TYR A 191 -14.28 8.03 -12.76
CA TYR A 191 -12.90 7.90 -12.29
C TYR A 191 -11.97 8.67 -13.22
N TYR A 192 -11.10 9.47 -12.62
CA TYR A 192 -10.08 10.24 -13.33
C TYR A 192 -8.71 9.85 -12.77
N LEU A 193 -7.72 9.80 -13.66
CA LEU A 193 -6.34 9.91 -13.19
C LEU A 193 -6.17 11.35 -12.70
N THR A 194 -5.71 11.51 -11.46
CA THR A 194 -5.55 12.81 -10.82
C THR A 194 -4.19 12.95 -10.17
N GLN A 195 -3.77 14.20 -9.98
CA GLN A 195 -2.64 14.53 -9.14
C GLN A 195 -2.92 15.83 -8.40
N TRP A 196 -2.55 15.89 -7.12
CA TRP A 196 -2.75 17.05 -6.27
C TRP A 196 -1.50 17.90 -6.21
N PHE A 197 -1.73 19.21 -6.23
CA PHE A 197 -0.75 20.27 -6.08
C PHE A 197 -1.17 21.17 -4.92
N GLU A 198 -0.27 22.05 -4.47
CA GLU A 198 -0.58 22.94 -3.35
C GLU A 198 -1.84 23.80 -3.59
N ARG A 199 -2.08 24.21 -4.85
CA ARG A 199 -3.16 25.14 -5.24
C ARG A 199 -4.26 24.51 -6.10
N ALA A 200 -4.09 23.26 -6.56
CA ALA A 200 -5.00 22.66 -7.53
C ALA A 200 -5.00 21.13 -7.46
N ARG A 201 -6.02 20.51 -8.06
CA ARG A 201 -6.03 19.10 -8.45
C ARG A 201 -6.10 19.04 -9.96
N PHE A 202 -5.23 18.29 -10.61
CA PHE A 202 -5.31 18.03 -12.05
C PHE A 202 -6.11 16.75 -12.31
N GLU A 203 -6.89 16.74 -13.37
CA GLU A 203 -7.72 15.63 -13.83
C GLU A 203 -7.41 15.36 -15.30
N TYR A 204 -7.11 14.11 -15.65
CA TYR A 204 -6.88 13.72 -17.04
C TYR A 204 -8.18 13.31 -17.74
N HIS A 205 -8.42 13.87 -18.91
CA HIS A 205 -9.61 13.75 -19.75
C HIS A 205 -9.23 13.25 -21.16
N PRO A 206 -9.04 11.93 -21.35
CA PRO A 206 -8.57 11.38 -22.62
C PRO A 206 -9.56 11.55 -23.77
N GLU A 207 -10.84 11.84 -23.49
CA GLU A 207 -11.80 12.20 -24.55
C GLU A 207 -11.53 13.57 -25.20
N LYS A 208 -10.66 14.39 -24.60
CA LYS A 208 -10.33 15.72 -25.11
C LYS A 208 -8.96 15.70 -25.79
N GLN A 209 -8.78 16.61 -26.74
CA GLN A 209 -7.49 16.80 -27.38
C GLN A 209 -6.61 17.76 -26.56
N PRO A 210 -5.28 17.53 -26.55
CA PRO A 210 -4.31 18.51 -26.07
C PRO A 210 -4.59 19.93 -26.59
N PRO A 211 -4.50 20.97 -25.74
CA PRO A 211 -4.10 20.96 -24.33
C PRO A 211 -5.28 20.80 -23.33
N ASN A 212 -6.50 20.55 -23.81
CA ASN A 212 -7.71 20.47 -22.98
C ASN A 212 -7.93 19.09 -22.33
N ASP A 213 -6.98 18.17 -22.52
CA ASP A 213 -6.96 16.82 -21.97
C ASP A 213 -6.53 16.79 -20.50
N VAL A 214 -6.11 17.92 -19.93
CA VAL A 214 -5.94 18.10 -18.48
C VAL A 214 -6.83 19.26 -18.03
N LEU A 215 -7.66 19.04 -17.02
CA LEU A 215 -8.50 20.07 -16.41
C LEU A 215 -8.21 20.19 -14.91
N LEU A 216 -8.56 21.33 -14.31
CA LEU A 216 -8.48 21.48 -12.85
C LEU A 216 -9.75 20.93 -12.19
N GLY A 217 -9.63 20.15 -11.13
CA GLY A 217 -10.79 19.65 -10.40
C GLY A 217 -11.68 20.76 -9.83
N LEU A 218 -12.94 20.42 -9.54
CA LEU A 218 -13.98 21.36 -9.10
C LEU A 218 -13.83 21.78 -7.61
N LEU A 219 -12.61 22.06 -7.16
CA LEU A 219 -12.29 22.29 -5.75
C LEU A 219 -13.07 23.45 -5.13
N GLY A 220 -13.37 24.49 -5.93
CA GLY A 220 -14.15 25.63 -5.46
C GLY A 220 -15.62 25.29 -5.21
N ARG A 221 -16.23 24.45 -6.06
CA ARG A 221 -17.58 23.91 -5.80
C ARG A 221 -17.59 22.98 -4.60
N GLN A 222 -16.63 22.07 -4.52
CA GLN A 222 -16.52 21.12 -3.41
C GLN A 222 -16.44 21.85 -2.05
N LEU A 223 -15.71 22.97 -1.96
CA LEU A 223 -15.65 23.74 -0.73
C LEU A 223 -16.99 24.45 -0.37
N LEU A 224 -17.76 24.87 -1.38
CA LEU A 224 -19.02 25.58 -1.16
C LEU A 224 -20.21 24.65 -0.88
N ASP A 225 -20.29 23.49 -1.54
CA ASP A 225 -21.36 22.51 -1.32
C ASP A 225 -21.26 21.84 0.07
N TYR A 226 -20.04 21.70 0.61
CA TYR A 226 -19.79 21.08 1.93
C TYR A 226 -19.92 22.03 3.13
N ASN A 227 -20.04 23.34 2.92
CA ASN A 227 -20.09 24.33 4.00
C ASN A 227 -21.45 24.43 4.72
N SER A 228 -22.38 23.50 4.49
CA SER A 228 -23.66 23.47 5.22
C SER A 228 -23.61 22.78 6.58
N ASN A 229 -22.53 22.06 6.97
CA ASN A 229 -22.23 21.61 8.35
C ASN A 229 -20.92 20.78 8.42
N PHE A 230 -19.80 21.29 8.98
CA PHE A 230 -19.01 20.65 10.08
C PHE A 230 -17.58 21.22 10.32
N ASN A 231 -17.22 21.24 11.61
CA ASN A 231 -15.86 21.33 12.16
C ASN A 231 -15.05 20.05 11.90
N PHE A 232 -13.90 20.16 11.24
CA PHE A 232 -12.87 19.12 11.24
C PHE A 232 -11.93 19.31 12.45
N THR A 233 -12.18 18.64 13.58
CA THR A 233 -11.19 18.54 14.67
C THR A 233 -10.60 17.14 14.74
N TRP A 234 -9.45 16.94 14.11
CA TRP A 234 -8.57 15.80 14.37
C TRP A 234 -7.51 16.21 15.40
N LYS A 235 -7.71 15.83 16.66
CA LYS A 235 -6.65 15.87 17.67
C LYS A 235 -5.95 14.52 17.71
N ILE A 236 -4.69 14.45 17.26
CA ILE A 236 -3.76 13.41 17.69
C ILE A 236 -2.44 14.07 18.09
N GLY A 237 -2.08 13.87 19.36
CA GLY A 237 -0.95 14.53 20.01
C GLY A 237 0.40 13.94 19.61
N ARG A 238 1.37 14.81 19.32
CA ARG A 238 2.79 14.49 19.20
C ARG A 238 3.55 15.09 20.37
N ARG A 239 4.32 14.28 21.13
CA ARG A 239 5.63 14.66 21.69
C ARG A 239 6.51 13.43 21.96
N ALA A 240 7.76 13.55 21.46
CA ALA A 240 9.04 12.98 21.92
C ALA A 240 9.49 11.57 21.48
N SER A 241 10.46 11.50 20.55
CA SER A 241 11.80 10.87 20.70
C SER A 241 12.47 10.62 19.33
N TYR A 242 13.53 11.35 18.95
CA TYR A 242 14.31 11.09 17.73
C TYR A 242 15.54 10.20 18.06
N LEU A 243 15.88 9.26 17.16
CA LEU A 243 17.15 8.52 17.13
C LEU A 243 18.19 9.33 16.34
N THR A 244 19.44 9.37 16.79
CA THR A 244 20.49 10.24 16.24
C THR A 244 21.60 9.47 15.51
N ASP A 245 22.12 8.38 16.08
CA ASP A 245 23.05 7.45 15.43
C ASP A 245 22.70 6.00 15.79
N PRO A 246 21.57 5.47 15.28
CA PRO A 246 21.14 4.10 15.55
C PRO A 246 22.10 3.10 14.91
N ASN A 247 22.57 2.13 15.69
CA ASN A 247 23.55 1.17 15.20
C ASN A 247 23.11 -0.30 15.21
N SER A 248 22.48 -0.75 16.30
CA SER A 248 22.00 -2.12 16.41
C SER A 248 20.56 -2.13 16.91
N ILE A 249 19.78 -3.08 16.39
CA ILE A 249 18.35 -3.16 16.61
C ILE A 249 17.94 -4.59 16.95
N PHE A 250 16.94 -4.71 17.81
CA PHE A 250 16.34 -5.96 18.23
C PHE A 250 14.83 -5.80 18.41
N VAL A 251 14.06 -6.85 18.10
CA VAL A 251 12.61 -6.88 18.30
C VAL A 251 12.23 -8.09 19.15
N ASP A 252 11.48 -7.85 20.23
CA ASP A 252 10.99 -8.95 21.07
C ASP A 252 9.75 -9.65 20.51
N GLY A 253 9.39 -10.81 21.08
CA GLY A 253 8.22 -11.59 20.64
C GLY A 253 6.87 -10.89 20.84
N LYS A 254 6.85 -9.72 21.49
CA LYS A 254 5.67 -8.85 21.67
C LYS A 254 5.67 -7.65 20.73
N GLY A 255 6.66 -7.55 19.85
CA GLY A 255 6.84 -6.44 18.90
C GLY A 255 7.45 -5.19 19.53
N ASN A 256 8.01 -5.23 20.74
CA ASN A 256 8.76 -4.09 21.26
C ASN A 256 10.13 -4.02 20.58
N VAL A 257 10.53 -2.82 20.19
CA VAL A 257 11.78 -2.55 19.47
C VAL A 257 12.81 -1.96 20.42
N TYR A 258 14.03 -2.45 20.36
CA TYR A 258 15.16 -2.02 21.16
C TYR A 258 16.23 -1.49 20.20
N VAL A 259 16.59 -0.23 20.31
CA VAL A 259 17.56 0.42 19.42
C VAL A 259 18.73 0.96 20.23
N ASN A 260 19.94 0.59 19.84
CA ASN A 260 21.17 1.17 20.36
C ASN A 260 21.48 2.50 19.66
N ASP A 261 21.26 3.57 20.40
CA ASP A 261 21.64 4.98 20.22
C ASP A 261 23.13 5.27 20.41
N ARG A 262 24.01 5.25 19.39
CA ARG A 262 25.45 5.54 19.63
C ARG A 262 25.71 6.99 20.00
N ALA A 263 24.97 7.92 19.42
CA ALA A 263 25.20 9.35 19.64
C ALA A 263 24.71 9.79 21.02
N ASP A 264 23.64 9.17 21.54
CA ASP A 264 23.11 9.48 22.87
C ASP A 264 23.54 8.50 23.98
N GLY A 265 24.21 7.39 23.62
CA GLY A 265 24.71 6.38 24.55
C GLY A 265 23.57 5.66 25.27
N ARG A 266 22.48 5.35 24.56
CA ARG A 266 21.30 4.71 25.12
C ARG A 266 20.88 3.47 24.36
N ILE A 267 20.26 2.54 25.07
CA ILE A 267 19.36 1.55 24.46
C ILE A 267 17.94 2.04 24.66
N ASN A 268 17.28 2.44 23.58
CA ASN A 268 15.92 2.93 23.56
C ASN A 268 14.94 1.77 23.34
N LYS A 269 13.95 1.59 24.22
CA LYS A 269 12.86 0.64 24.07
C LYS A 269 11.60 1.35 23.60
N TYR A 270 11.14 0.97 22.43
CA TYR A 270 9.87 1.33 21.86
C TYR A 270 8.88 0.17 22.03
N ASN A 271 7.62 0.46 22.30
CA ASN A 271 6.60 -0.59 22.26
C ASN A 271 6.23 -0.92 20.80
N SER A 272 5.31 -1.87 20.59
CA SER A 272 4.79 -2.24 19.26
C SER A 272 4.06 -1.11 18.52
N GLN A 273 3.84 0.04 19.15
CA GLN A 273 3.30 1.25 18.56
C GLN A 273 4.39 2.32 18.35
N PHE A 274 5.66 1.91 18.39
CA PHE A 274 6.85 2.77 18.27
C PHE A 274 6.89 3.96 19.24
N LYS A 275 6.17 3.86 20.35
CA LYS A 275 6.28 4.84 21.43
C LYS A 275 7.47 4.48 22.30
N LEU A 276 8.37 5.43 22.55
CA LEU A 276 9.43 5.25 23.55
C LEU A 276 8.78 4.97 24.90
N VAL A 277 8.91 3.75 25.39
CA VAL A 277 8.35 3.30 26.67
C VAL A 277 9.43 3.11 27.72
N ASN A 278 10.70 2.97 27.33
CA ASN A 278 11.82 2.93 28.26
C ASN A 278 13.14 3.28 27.56
N TYR A 279 14.19 3.58 28.33
CA TYR A 279 15.55 3.64 27.84
C TYR A 279 16.56 3.30 28.94
N TRP A 280 17.73 2.80 28.57
CA TRP A 280 18.83 2.52 29.49
C TRP A 280 20.09 3.24 29.03
N TYR A 281 20.77 3.93 29.96
CA TYR A 281 22.08 4.54 29.69
C TYR A 281 23.19 3.49 29.72
N THR A 282 24.13 3.60 28.77
CA THR A 282 25.21 2.63 28.57
C THR A 282 26.58 3.16 28.99
N GLY A 283 26.66 4.43 29.45
CA GLY A 283 27.81 4.94 30.20
C GLY A 283 28.78 5.88 29.48
N GLY A 284 28.43 6.47 28.32
CA GLY A 284 29.19 7.59 27.72
C GLY A 284 29.20 7.62 26.18
N THR A 285 29.42 8.81 25.61
CA THR A 285 29.20 9.21 24.19
C THR A 285 30.25 8.70 23.18
N SER A 286 30.94 7.58 23.43
CA SER A 286 31.91 7.03 22.46
C SER A 286 32.04 5.51 22.45
N GLN A 287 31.16 4.78 23.15
CA GLN A 287 31.32 3.33 23.35
C GLN A 287 30.32 2.55 22.50
N ALA A 288 30.75 2.20 21.29
CA ALA A 288 30.00 1.32 20.39
C ALA A 288 29.68 -0.01 21.10
N ILE A 289 28.40 -0.22 21.43
CA ILE A 289 27.88 -1.54 21.78
C ILE A 289 28.04 -2.42 20.54
N ALA A 290 28.80 -3.50 20.63
CA ALA A 290 29.06 -4.36 19.47
C ALA A 290 27.83 -5.19 19.07
N GLY A 291 26.81 -5.32 19.92
CA GLY A 291 25.54 -5.95 19.55
C GLY A 291 24.55 -6.04 20.71
N ILE A 292 23.28 -6.24 20.36
CA ILE A 292 22.22 -6.61 21.30
C ILE A 292 21.62 -7.94 20.85
N ALA A 293 21.35 -8.84 21.79
CA ALA A 293 20.92 -10.21 21.47
C ALA A 293 19.81 -10.70 22.41
N ARG A 294 19.03 -11.68 21.92
CA ARG A 294 17.93 -12.35 22.62
C ARG A 294 18.32 -13.78 22.98
N ALA A 295 18.04 -14.17 24.20
CA ALA A 295 17.71 -15.56 24.51
C ALA A 295 16.20 -15.74 24.58
N ASN A 296 15.65 -16.82 24.03
CA ASN A 296 14.23 -17.15 24.12
C ASN A 296 14.01 -18.44 24.95
N PRO A 297 14.04 -18.36 26.29
CA PRO A 297 13.80 -19.53 27.11
C PRO A 297 12.30 -19.66 27.41
N SER A 298 11.48 -20.17 26.49
CA SER A 298 10.11 -20.67 26.76
C SER A 298 9.08 -19.74 27.45
N ASN A 299 9.46 -18.51 27.81
CA ASN A 299 8.69 -17.55 28.59
C ASN A 299 8.76 -16.19 27.89
N ASP A 300 7.61 -15.54 27.72
CA ASP A 300 7.33 -14.29 26.98
C ASP A 300 8.08 -13.02 27.43
N THR A 301 9.25 -13.13 28.08
CA THR A 301 10.07 -12.01 28.52
C THR A 301 11.42 -12.05 27.78
N PRO A 302 11.70 -11.12 26.85
CA PRO A 302 12.99 -11.09 26.17
C PRO A 302 14.11 -10.82 27.16
N VAL A 303 15.19 -11.58 27.02
CA VAL A 303 16.42 -11.36 27.78
C VAL A 303 17.37 -10.57 26.89
N LEU A 304 17.62 -9.31 27.25
CA LEU A 304 18.50 -8.41 26.50
C LEU A 304 19.94 -8.60 26.95
N TYR A 305 20.84 -8.89 26.02
CA TYR A 305 22.28 -8.87 26.26
C TYR A 305 22.91 -7.66 25.57
N GLN A 306 23.95 -7.10 26.17
CA GLN A 306 24.83 -6.11 25.55
C GLN A 306 26.29 -6.46 25.82
N ILE A 307 27.17 -6.13 24.90
CA ILE A 307 28.62 -6.13 25.12
C ILE A 307 29.16 -4.71 24.92
N GLY A 308 30.06 -4.29 25.81
CA GLY A 308 30.65 -2.96 25.78
C GLY A 308 31.68 -2.78 24.66
N THR A 309 32.73 -2.01 24.96
CA THR A 309 33.80 -1.63 24.02
C THR A 309 34.40 -2.77 23.20
N SER A 310 35.16 -2.41 22.15
CA SER A 310 35.88 -3.35 21.29
C SER A 310 36.74 -4.36 22.08
N GLN A 311 37.26 -4.04 23.27
CA GLN A 311 38.05 -5.00 24.05
C GLN A 311 37.36 -5.49 25.33
N SER A 312 36.04 -5.29 25.43
CA SER A 312 35.30 -5.67 26.63
C SER A 312 35.30 -7.18 26.84
N THR A 313 35.66 -7.60 28.05
CA THR A 313 35.51 -8.96 28.57
C THR A 313 34.16 -9.16 29.28
N LYS A 314 33.27 -8.16 29.24
CA LYS A 314 32.04 -8.13 30.02
C LYS A 314 30.82 -8.05 29.12
N VAL A 315 29.92 -9.01 29.30
CA VAL A 315 28.58 -9.00 28.70
C VAL A 315 27.58 -8.68 29.80
N ASN A 316 26.72 -7.69 29.60
CA ASN A 316 25.65 -7.38 30.55
C ASN A 316 24.33 -7.97 30.06
N LYS A 317 23.67 -8.74 30.94
CA LYS A 317 22.34 -9.32 30.77
C LYS A 317 21.32 -8.47 31.52
N LEU A 318 20.29 -7.96 30.85
CA LEU A 318 19.19 -7.25 31.49
C LEU A 318 18.26 -8.29 32.14
N MET A 319 18.14 -8.19 33.46
CA MET A 319 17.31 -9.07 34.26
C MET A 319 15.84 -8.61 34.24
N PRO A 320 14.86 -9.50 34.51
CA PRO A 320 13.43 -9.16 34.52
C PRO A 320 13.04 -8.01 35.46
N ASN A 321 13.85 -7.77 36.51
CA ASN A 321 13.68 -6.64 37.44
C ASN A 321 14.19 -5.30 36.89
N GLY A 322 14.62 -5.25 35.63
CA GLY A 322 15.15 -4.05 34.97
C GLY A 322 16.60 -3.69 35.35
N GLN A 323 17.30 -4.55 36.10
CA GLN A 323 18.71 -4.36 36.49
C GLN A 323 19.65 -5.13 35.57
N TRP A 324 20.85 -4.60 35.37
CA TRP A 324 21.91 -5.28 34.61
C TRP A 324 22.67 -6.27 35.49
N GLN A 325 22.83 -7.50 35.01
CA GLN A 325 23.76 -8.49 35.54
C GLN A 325 24.99 -8.55 34.63
N THR A 326 26.17 -8.30 35.18
CA THR A 326 27.44 -8.45 34.44
C THR A 326 27.90 -9.90 34.44
N ILE A 327 28.28 -10.40 33.26
CA ILE A 327 28.86 -11.71 33.00
C ILE A 327 30.30 -11.47 32.52
N GLU A 328 31.27 -12.03 33.22
CA GLU A 328 32.68 -11.98 32.81
C GLU A 328 32.96 -13.14 31.84
N LEU A 329 33.47 -12.83 30.67
CA LEU A 329 33.90 -13.82 29.68
C LEU A 329 35.29 -14.33 30.04
N ALA A 330 35.42 -15.64 30.21
CA ALA A 330 36.70 -16.28 30.47
C ALA A 330 37.69 -16.07 29.30
N ASP A 331 38.97 -15.99 29.61
CA ASP A 331 40.01 -15.95 28.58
C ASP A 331 39.99 -17.24 27.74
N ALA A 332 40.02 -17.09 26.42
CA ALA A 332 40.08 -18.19 25.48
C ALA A 332 41.51 -18.73 25.25
N GLY A 333 42.52 -18.08 25.85
CA GLY A 333 43.91 -18.53 25.87
C GLY A 333 44.65 -18.34 24.55
N ASP A 334 44.28 -17.37 23.73
CA ASP A 334 44.98 -17.04 22.48
C ASP A 334 45.30 -15.54 22.33
N SER A 335 46.16 -15.22 21.36
CA SER A 335 46.68 -13.85 21.16
C SER A 335 45.59 -12.83 20.79
N ASP A 336 44.44 -13.29 20.30
CA ASP A 336 43.34 -12.44 19.86
C ASP A 336 42.17 -12.44 20.87
N SER A 337 42.34 -13.03 22.07
CA SER A 337 41.34 -12.96 23.16
C SER A 337 40.90 -11.53 23.47
N LEU A 338 41.80 -10.55 23.32
CA LEU A 338 41.55 -9.11 23.54
C LEU A 338 41.26 -8.31 22.25
N ALA A 339 41.09 -8.99 21.11
CA ALA A 339 40.84 -8.31 19.86
C ALA A 339 39.43 -7.68 19.80
N PRO A 340 39.24 -6.63 18.97
CA PRO A 340 37.98 -5.91 18.83
C PRO A 340 36.74 -6.79 18.65
N ASN A 341 35.76 -6.69 19.54
CA ASN A 341 34.43 -7.28 19.40
C ASN A 341 33.68 -6.53 18.28
N LEU A 342 33.19 -7.28 17.30
CA LEU A 342 32.43 -6.80 16.15
C LEU A 342 30.94 -7.13 16.25
N GLY A 343 30.57 -8.10 17.10
CA GLY A 343 29.19 -8.58 17.21
C GLY A 343 28.93 -9.37 18.48
N LEU A 344 27.67 -9.38 18.91
CA LEU A 344 27.13 -10.27 19.96
C LEU A 344 25.89 -10.99 19.43
N ALA A 345 25.82 -12.30 19.64
CA ALA A 345 24.64 -13.12 19.42
C ALA A 345 24.44 -14.10 20.59
N VAL A 346 23.21 -14.51 20.84
CA VAL A 346 22.86 -15.47 21.90
C VAL A 346 21.87 -16.47 21.33
N ASP A 347 22.07 -17.76 21.59
CA ASP A 347 21.17 -18.81 21.11
C ASP A 347 20.02 -19.11 22.09
N GLU A 348 19.14 -20.04 21.69
CA GLU A 348 18.00 -20.48 22.50
C GLU A 348 18.41 -21.15 23.82
N SER A 349 19.65 -21.64 23.92
CA SER A 349 20.21 -22.25 25.12
C SER A 349 20.98 -21.25 26.01
N GLU A 350 20.88 -19.95 25.73
CA GLU A 350 21.66 -18.88 26.36
C GLU A 350 23.19 -19.00 26.19
N ASN A 351 23.67 -19.72 25.17
CA ASN A 351 25.09 -19.63 24.83
C ASN A 351 25.37 -18.27 24.18
N ILE A 352 26.46 -17.66 24.61
CA ILE A 352 26.89 -16.33 24.17
C ILE A 352 27.94 -16.51 23.07
N TYR A 353 27.73 -15.83 21.94
CA TYR A 353 28.64 -15.84 20.80
C TYR A 353 29.18 -14.44 20.59
N ILE A 354 30.50 -14.31 20.55
CA ILE A 354 31.19 -13.04 20.28
C ILE A 354 31.91 -13.14 18.95
N LEU A 355 31.54 -12.28 18.00
CA LEU A 355 32.28 -12.08 16.77
C LEU A 355 33.42 -11.11 17.07
N LYS A 356 34.66 -11.48 16.74
CA LYS A 356 35.86 -10.65 16.96
C LYS A 356 36.60 -10.37 15.66
N TYR A 357 37.30 -9.25 15.62
CA TYR A 357 38.39 -9.02 14.68
C TYR A 357 39.53 -9.98 15.02
N ALA A 358 40.14 -10.64 14.04
CA ALA A 358 41.15 -11.65 14.31
C ALA A 358 42.25 -11.66 13.25
N SER A 359 43.45 -12.10 13.66
CA SER A 359 44.57 -12.34 12.76
C SER A 359 44.25 -13.47 11.77
N SER A 360 44.91 -13.48 10.60
CA SER A 360 44.60 -14.41 9.50
C SER A 360 44.72 -15.90 9.86
N SER A 361 45.45 -16.23 10.94
CA SER A 361 45.63 -17.60 11.44
C SER A 361 44.65 -18.01 12.54
N ASN A 362 43.74 -17.13 12.99
CA ASN A 362 42.86 -17.39 14.13
C ASN A 362 41.37 -17.50 13.72
N TYR A 363 40.49 -17.58 14.71
CA TYR A 363 39.05 -17.75 14.54
C TYR A 363 38.31 -16.41 14.61
N LEU A 364 37.04 -16.38 14.22
CA LEU A 364 36.20 -15.17 14.21
C LEU A 364 35.12 -15.19 15.29
N VAL A 365 34.65 -16.36 15.72
CA VAL A 365 33.52 -16.48 16.65
C VAL A 365 33.93 -17.28 17.89
N TRP A 366 33.75 -16.70 19.08
CA TRP A 366 33.98 -17.36 20.36
C TRP A 366 32.64 -17.68 21.03
N LYS A 367 32.42 -18.95 21.35
CA LYS A 367 31.22 -19.46 22.03
C LYS A 367 31.51 -19.62 23.53
N TYR A 368 30.62 -19.10 24.35
CA TYR A 368 30.62 -19.16 25.81
C TYR A 368 29.26 -19.70 26.28
N ASN A 369 29.19 -20.27 27.47
CA ASN A 369 27.88 -20.56 28.08
C ASN A 369 27.27 -19.32 28.75
N SER A 370 26.07 -19.46 29.30
CA SER A 370 25.33 -18.38 29.98
C SER A 370 26.03 -17.80 31.23
N LYS A 371 27.09 -18.44 31.72
CA LYS A 371 27.93 -17.97 32.84
C LYS A 371 29.24 -17.33 32.40
N GLY A 372 29.48 -17.21 31.09
CA GLY A 372 30.71 -16.64 30.54
C GLY A 372 31.90 -17.61 30.52
N LEU A 373 31.68 -18.91 30.77
CA LEU A 373 32.74 -19.90 30.59
C LEU A 373 32.95 -20.17 29.11
N PHE A 374 34.21 -20.10 28.67
CA PHE A 374 34.61 -20.37 27.30
C PHE A 374 34.32 -21.83 26.94
N LEU A 375 33.68 -22.04 25.79
CA LEU A 375 33.34 -23.35 25.27
C LEU A 375 34.20 -23.69 24.04
N GLN A 376 34.21 -22.82 23.04
CA GLN A 376 34.78 -23.17 21.74
C GLN A 376 35.09 -21.94 20.86
N LYS A 377 36.09 -22.07 19.99
CA LYS A 377 36.33 -21.18 18.84
C LYS A 377 35.72 -21.75 17.56
N LEU A 378 35.02 -20.90 16.82
CA LEU A 378 34.20 -21.22 15.67
C LEU A 378 34.53 -20.25 14.54
N VAL A 379 34.42 -20.72 13.28
CA VAL A 379 34.68 -19.97 12.04
C VAL A 379 36.12 -19.44 11.91
N LYS A 380 36.88 -19.89 10.91
CA LYS A 380 38.25 -19.40 10.71
C LYS A 380 38.24 -18.04 10.01
N ARG A 381 39.22 -17.20 10.31
CA ARG A 381 39.45 -15.93 9.60
C ARG A 381 39.68 -16.11 8.09
N SER A 382 40.27 -17.24 7.69
CA SER A 382 40.44 -17.61 6.28
C SER A 382 39.12 -17.83 5.55
N ASP A 383 38.06 -18.18 6.27
CA ASP A 383 36.77 -18.53 5.67
C ASP A 383 35.91 -17.28 5.44
N VAL A 384 36.06 -16.23 6.26
CA VAL A 384 35.35 -14.95 6.11
C VAL A 384 36.34 -13.79 6.17
N THR A 385 36.51 -13.11 5.04
CA THR A 385 37.54 -12.07 4.84
C THR A 385 37.13 -10.70 5.38
N ASP A 386 35.84 -10.42 5.48
CA ASP A 386 35.34 -9.12 5.93
C ASP A 386 33.99 -9.24 6.68
N PRO A 387 33.99 -9.74 7.93
CA PRO A 387 32.76 -9.96 8.69
C PRO A 387 32.17 -8.64 9.16
N THR A 388 30.98 -8.29 8.66
CA THR A 388 30.28 -7.03 8.96
C THR A 388 29.11 -7.19 9.92
N ALA A 389 28.42 -8.33 9.84
CA ALA A 389 27.33 -8.70 10.73
C ALA A 389 27.27 -10.22 10.89
N PHE A 390 26.73 -10.69 12.01
CA PHE A 390 26.46 -12.12 12.19
C PHE A 390 25.24 -12.36 13.06
N PHE A 391 24.67 -13.56 12.92
CA PHE A 391 23.52 -14.00 13.67
C PHE A 391 23.62 -15.50 13.96
N VAL A 392 23.01 -15.96 15.05
CA VAL A 392 23.00 -17.37 15.44
C VAL A 392 21.55 -17.82 15.65
N SER A 393 21.18 -18.93 15.01
CA SER A 393 19.83 -19.50 15.11
C SER A 393 19.84 -20.98 14.76
N LYS A 394 19.05 -21.77 15.48
CA LYS A 394 18.83 -23.21 15.23
C LYS A 394 20.13 -23.99 14.99
N GLY A 395 21.15 -23.75 15.82
CA GLY A 395 22.45 -24.44 15.73
C GLY A 395 23.36 -24.00 14.57
N LYS A 396 23.04 -22.88 13.89
CA LYS A 396 23.82 -22.33 12.77
C LYS A 396 24.27 -20.89 13.06
N ILE A 397 25.41 -20.53 12.50
CA ILE A 397 26.04 -19.20 12.52
C ILE A 397 26.02 -18.64 11.11
N TYR A 398 25.40 -17.48 10.92
CA TYR A 398 25.30 -16.77 9.65
C TYR A 398 26.17 -15.53 9.72
N ILE A 399 27.08 -15.33 8.77
CA ILE A 399 28.01 -14.19 8.76
C ILE A 399 27.95 -13.48 7.41
N ALA A 400 27.63 -12.19 7.42
CA ALA A 400 27.75 -11.29 6.28
C ALA A 400 29.23 -10.98 6.01
N ASN A 401 29.66 -11.07 4.74
CA ASN A 401 31.04 -10.89 4.31
C ASN A 401 31.11 -9.69 3.36
N GLY A 402 31.28 -8.49 3.94
CA GLY A 402 31.05 -7.19 3.33
C GLY A 402 31.67 -7.03 1.94
N THR A 403 32.97 -6.74 1.87
CA THR A 403 33.70 -6.52 0.61
C THR A 403 33.78 -7.74 -0.30
N ALA A 404 33.53 -8.95 0.21
CA ALA A 404 33.48 -10.15 -0.61
C ALA A 404 32.12 -10.36 -1.30
N GLY A 405 31.10 -9.56 -0.97
CA GLY A 405 29.78 -9.61 -1.59
C GLY A 405 29.10 -10.97 -1.41
N ASN A 406 29.15 -11.56 -0.21
CA ASN A 406 28.46 -12.80 0.11
C ASN A 406 28.08 -12.90 1.59
N TYR A 407 27.39 -13.96 1.96
CA TYR A 407 27.31 -14.42 3.34
C TYR A 407 27.69 -15.90 3.44
N LYS A 408 28.07 -16.33 4.64
CA LYS A 408 28.47 -17.72 4.90
C LYS A 408 27.75 -18.28 6.11
N VAL A 409 27.42 -19.57 6.04
CA VAL A 409 26.75 -20.30 7.11
C VAL A 409 27.66 -21.40 7.65
N PHE A 410 27.71 -21.52 8.98
CA PHE A 410 28.53 -22.48 9.72
C PHE A 410 27.72 -23.18 10.80
N ASN A 411 28.12 -24.38 11.20
CA ASN A 411 27.50 -25.10 12.32
C ASN A 411 28.02 -24.58 13.67
N ALA A 412 27.11 -24.41 14.64
CA ALA A 412 27.41 -23.86 15.97
C ALA A 412 27.78 -24.93 17.02
N ASP A 413 27.62 -26.22 16.69
CA ASP A 413 27.79 -27.37 17.60
C ASP A 413 28.85 -28.38 17.10
N THR A 414 29.81 -27.93 16.30
CA THR A 414 30.85 -28.83 15.78
C THR A 414 31.71 -29.35 16.94
N THR A 415 31.60 -30.63 17.30
CA THR A 415 32.39 -31.26 18.37
C THR A 415 33.87 -31.46 18.03
N GLN A 416 34.32 -31.00 16.85
CA GLN A 416 35.69 -31.18 16.38
C GLN A 416 36.53 -29.93 16.66
N SER A 417 37.53 -30.08 17.53
CA SER A 417 38.57 -29.10 17.85
C SER A 417 39.52 -28.76 16.69
N ASN A 418 39.30 -29.34 15.50
CA ASN A 418 40.00 -29.05 14.26
C ASN A 418 38.97 -28.78 13.16
N ALA A 419 38.55 -27.52 13.02
CA ALA A 419 37.62 -27.09 11.97
C ALA A 419 38.27 -27.23 10.58
N ALA A 420 38.15 -28.41 9.97
CA ALA A 420 38.33 -28.61 8.54
C ALA A 420 36.93 -28.65 7.90
N SER A 421 36.57 -27.56 7.21
CA SER A 421 35.61 -27.51 6.09
C SER A 421 34.29 -28.31 6.20
N GLY A 422 33.74 -28.47 7.40
CA GLY A 422 32.47 -29.17 7.62
C GLY A 422 31.30 -28.26 7.28
N ASP A 423 30.87 -28.32 6.02
CA ASP A 423 29.68 -27.70 5.42
C ASP A 423 29.63 -26.16 5.48
N THR A 424 30.65 -25.51 4.89
CA THR A 424 30.46 -24.15 4.39
C THR A 424 29.44 -24.18 3.24
N PHE A 425 28.21 -23.76 3.54
CA PHE A 425 27.31 -23.31 2.49
C PHE A 425 27.69 -21.85 2.19
N SER A 426 28.47 -21.64 1.12
CA SER A 426 28.50 -20.33 0.46
C SER A 426 27.15 -20.18 -0.22
N LEU A 427 26.25 -19.44 0.39
CA LEU A 427 24.94 -19.15 -0.17
C LEU A 427 24.98 -17.71 -0.71
N GLY A 428 24.57 -17.53 -1.96
CA GLY A 428 24.81 -16.28 -2.72
C GLY A 428 26.04 -16.31 -3.64
N THR A 429 26.34 -17.45 -4.29
CA THR A 429 27.49 -17.58 -5.22
C THR A 429 27.27 -16.97 -6.61
N ASP A 430 26.13 -16.33 -6.89
CA ASP A 430 26.12 -15.31 -7.94
C ASP A 430 26.88 -14.12 -7.38
N SER A 431 28.20 -14.21 -7.47
CA SER A 431 29.23 -13.26 -6.99
C SER A 431 29.15 -11.88 -7.66
N THR A 432 27.98 -11.49 -8.15
CA THR A 432 27.67 -10.29 -8.90
C THR A 432 26.55 -9.45 -8.28
N LYS A 433 25.85 -9.90 -7.22
CA LYS A 433 24.66 -9.19 -6.69
C LYS A 433 24.86 -8.40 -5.39
N LEU A 434 25.55 -8.96 -4.40
CA LEU A 434 25.77 -8.26 -3.12
C LEU A 434 26.91 -7.24 -3.27
N LYS A 435 26.58 -5.95 -3.17
CA LYS A 435 27.50 -4.80 -3.32
C LYS A 435 28.14 -4.38 -2.00
N GLY A 436 27.80 -5.04 -0.89
CA GLY A 436 28.37 -4.79 0.43
C GLY A 436 27.39 -5.19 1.51
N ALA A 437 27.48 -6.44 1.98
CA ALA A 437 26.61 -6.93 3.04
C ALA A 437 26.92 -6.20 4.36
N LEU A 438 25.91 -5.57 4.97
CA LEU A 438 26.02 -4.76 6.21
C LEU A 438 25.22 -5.34 7.37
N ALA A 439 24.13 -6.04 7.08
CA ALA A 439 23.27 -6.67 8.08
C ALA A 439 22.83 -8.06 7.60
N ILE A 440 22.53 -8.96 8.53
CA ILE A 440 21.99 -10.28 8.22
C ILE A 440 21.00 -10.73 9.29
N THR A 441 19.85 -11.28 8.88
CA THR A 441 18.85 -11.87 9.78
C THR A 441 18.11 -13.01 9.09
N LEU A 442 17.26 -13.71 9.85
CA LEU A 442 16.38 -14.77 9.35
C LEU A 442 14.93 -14.49 9.75
N ASP A 443 14.00 -15.01 8.96
CA ASP A 443 12.61 -15.19 9.40
C ASP A 443 12.42 -16.51 10.18
N SER A 444 11.17 -16.81 10.54
CA SER A 444 10.79 -18.04 11.22
C SER A 444 11.00 -19.31 10.39
N GLU A 445 10.95 -19.20 9.06
CA GLU A 445 11.07 -20.31 8.09
C GLU A 445 12.54 -20.64 7.78
N GLY A 446 13.45 -19.71 8.08
CA GLY A 446 14.88 -19.82 7.87
C GLY A 446 15.37 -19.19 6.57
N ASN A 447 14.57 -18.34 5.92
CA ASN A 447 15.04 -17.54 4.80
C ASN A 447 15.95 -16.41 5.31
N VAL A 448 16.94 -16.06 4.51
CA VAL A 448 18.03 -15.14 4.86
C VAL A 448 17.76 -13.77 4.26
N PHE A 449 17.82 -12.73 5.08
CA PHE A 449 17.74 -11.33 4.68
C PHE A 449 19.11 -10.70 4.88
N VAL A 450 19.65 -10.09 3.83
CA VAL A 450 20.95 -9.41 3.84
C VAL A 450 20.73 -7.94 3.49
N GLY A 451 21.00 -7.05 4.43
CA GLY A 451 20.91 -5.61 4.20
C GLY A 451 22.19 -5.07 3.57
N GLU A 452 22.04 -4.23 2.55
CA GLU A 452 23.12 -3.51 1.88
C GLU A 452 22.81 -2.00 1.83
N ALA A 453 23.71 -1.20 1.28
CA ALA A 453 23.46 0.22 1.06
C ALA A 453 22.29 0.42 0.07
N GLY A 454 21.10 0.73 0.61
CA GLY A 454 19.90 1.08 -0.16
C GLY A 454 19.01 -0.09 -0.59
N GLN A 455 19.31 -1.33 -0.19
CA GLN A 455 18.49 -2.50 -0.53
C GLN A 455 18.58 -3.62 0.52
N ILE A 456 17.61 -4.54 0.48
CA ILE A 456 17.62 -5.80 1.25
C ILE A 456 17.50 -6.94 0.26
N ASP A 457 18.57 -7.74 0.14
CA ASP A 457 18.58 -8.98 -0.62
C ASP A 457 18.09 -10.13 0.23
N THR A 458 17.51 -11.12 -0.42
CA THR A 458 16.76 -12.18 0.25
C THR A 458 17.04 -13.51 -0.40
N PHE A 459 17.13 -14.55 0.41
CA PHE A 459 17.50 -15.88 -0.03
C PHE A 459 16.65 -16.90 0.71
N ASP A 460 16.20 -17.96 0.04
CA ASP A 460 15.54 -19.05 0.72
C ASP A 460 16.51 -19.79 1.68
N ARG A 461 15.98 -20.69 2.51
CA ARG A 461 16.80 -21.54 3.41
C ARG A 461 17.90 -22.37 2.74
N ASN A 462 17.86 -22.52 1.42
CA ASN A 462 18.86 -23.23 0.63
C ASN A 462 19.85 -22.26 -0.05
N GLY A 463 19.68 -20.95 0.15
CA GLY A 463 20.54 -19.91 -0.40
C GLY A 463 20.22 -19.50 -1.84
N THR A 464 19.04 -19.87 -2.33
CA THR A 464 18.53 -19.41 -3.62
C THR A 464 18.10 -17.96 -3.49
N ALA A 465 18.65 -17.06 -4.29
CA ALA A 465 18.31 -15.65 -4.26
C ALA A 465 16.86 -15.37 -4.71
N GLY A 466 16.21 -14.41 -4.05
CA GLY A 466 14.90 -13.85 -4.35
C GLY A 466 13.79 -14.27 -3.37
N LEU A 467 13.46 -13.39 -2.41
CA LEU A 467 12.15 -13.20 -1.74
C LEU A 467 12.07 -11.84 -0.98
N PRO A 468 11.67 -10.71 -1.60
CA PRO A 468 10.23 -10.42 -1.75
C PRO A 468 9.74 -10.43 -3.19
N PHE A 469 8.45 -10.78 -3.37
CA PHE A 469 7.73 -10.64 -4.63
C PHE A 469 6.99 -9.30 -4.65
N GLY A 470 7.18 -8.48 -5.69
CA GLY A 470 6.43 -7.22 -5.85
C GLY A 470 6.64 -6.24 -4.69
N THR A 471 7.73 -5.46 -4.71
CA THR A 471 7.92 -4.39 -3.73
C THR A 471 7.06 -3.18 -4.11
N PRO A 472 6.64 -2.35 -3.14
CA PRO A 472 6.04 -1.06 -3.45
C PRO A 472 6.97 -0.25 -4.34
N GLY A 473 6.44 0.37 -5.39
CA GLY A 473 7.20 1.23 -6.26
C GLY A 473 6.74 1.15 -7.71
N ARG A 474 7.55 1.74 -8.60
CA ARG A 474 7.17 2.00 -9.98
C ARG A 474 8.11 1.37 -11.04
N GLY A 475 9.21 0.75 -10.61
CA GLY A 475 10.16 0.05 -11.49
C GLY A 475 9.69 -1.34 -11.93
N GLY A 476 10.47 -2.00 -12.80
CA GLY A 476 10.18 -3.36 -13.26
C GLY A 476 10.01 -4.36 -12.11
N GLY A 477 8.82 -4.96 -12.01
CA GLY A 477 8.46 -5.87 -10.93
C GLY A 477 8.06 -5.21 -9.61
N GLN A 478 7.99 -3.88 -9.55
CA GLN A 478 7.40 -3.13 -8.45
C GLN A 478 5.92 -2.84 -8.73
N ILE A 479 5.12 -2.73 -7.67
CA ILE A 479 3.66 -2.60 -7.78
C ILE A 479 3.20 -1.39 -6.97
N PHE A 480 2.23 -0.62 -7.50
CA PHE A 480 1.67 0.55 -6.81
C PHE A 480 0.14 0.62 -6.96
N ASN A 481 -0.61 0.43 -5.87
CA ASN A 481 -2.08 0.46 -5.86
C ASN A 481 -2.76 -0.48 -6.90
N PRO A 482 -2.60 -1.81 -6.76
CA PRO A 482 -3.15 -2.80 -7.70
C PRO A 482 -4.67 -2.92 -7.58
N ALA A 483 -5.35 -3.04 -8.72
CA ALA A 483 -6.82 -3.09 -8.79
C ALA A 483 -7.39 -4.47 -9.17
N GLY A 484 -6.60 -5.34 -9.81
CA GLY A 484 -7.07 -6.64 -10.27
C GLY A 484 -5.95 -7.68 -10.39
N LEU A 485 -6.30 -8.94 -10.14
CA LEU A 485 -5.41 -10.09 -10.24
C LEU A 485 -6.02 -11.16 -11.15
N ALA A 486 -5.19 -11.78 -11.97
CA ALA A 486 -5.55 -12.97 -12.75
C ALA A 486 -4.36 -13.93 -12.87
N THR A 487 -4.64 -15.21 -13.10
CA THR A 487 -3.62 -16.24 -13.32
C THR A 487 -3.90 -17.00 -14.61
N ASP A 488 -2.85 -17.47 -15.30
CA ASP A 488 -3.00 -18.40 -16.43
C ASP A 488 -2.86 -19.87 -16.01
N LYS A 489 -2.98 -20.78 -16.98
CA LYS A 489 -2.87 -22.22 -16.73
C LYS A 489 -1.46 -22.67 -16.35
N GLU A 490 -0.44 -21.91 -16.75
CA GLU A 490 0.98 -22.10 -16.42
C GLU A 490 1.33 -21.57 -15.01
N GLY A 491 0.40 -20.87 -14.35
CA GLY A 491 0.58 -20.27 -13.03
C GLY A 491 1.28 -18.91 -13.05
N ASN A 492 1.39 -18.26 -14.22
CA ASN A 492 1.83 -16.86 -14.27
C ASN A 492 0.73 -15.97 -13.65
N LEU A 493 1.16 -14.96 -12.89
CA LEU A 493 0.31 -13.97 -12.25
C LEU A 493 0.33 -12.66 -13.05
N TYR A 494 -0.84 -12.08 -13.26
CA TYR A 494 -1.06 -10.83 -13.96
C TYR A 494 -1.71 -9.84 -13.00
N ILE A 495 -1.08 -8.68 -12.82
CA ILE A 495 -1.48 -7.69 -11.84
C ILE A 495 -1.77 -6.39 -12.55
N ALA A 496 -3.04 -5.98 -12.54
CA ALA A 496 -3.42 -4.66 -13.00
C ALA A 496 -2.96 -3.62 -11.97
N ASP A 497 -2.06 -2.75 -12.41
CA ASP A 497 -1.42 -1.71 -11.62
C ASP A 497 -1.77 -0.35 -12.23
N PRO A 498 -2.94 0.21 -11.88
CA PRO A 498 -3.42 1.44 -12.49
C PRO A 498 -2.56 2.65 -12.16
N ALA A 499 -1.91 2.70 -11.00
CA ALA A 499 -1.07 3.84 -10.66
C ALA A 499 0.28 3.82 -11.39
N ASN A 500 0.80 2.64 -11.76
CA ASN A 500 1.94 2.52 -12.68
C ASN A 500 1.53 2.43 -14.16
N HIS A 501 0.23 2.53 -14.48
CA HIS A 501 -0.28 2.50 -15.84
C HIS A 501 0.09 1.21 -16.62
N GLN A 502 0.12 0.07 -15.94
CA GLN A 502 0.64 -1.18 -16.50
C GLN A 502 -0.11 -2.42 -16.00
N VAL A 503 0.17 -3.55 -16.64
CA VAL A 503 -0.05 -4.87 -16.03
C VAL A 503 1.30 -5.53 -15.81
N SER A 504 1.64 -5.84 -14.57
CA SER A 504 2.88 -6.56 -14.25
C SER A 504 2.64 -8.07 -14.31
N ILE A 505 3.56 -8.78 -14.98
CA ILE A 505 3.50 -10.23 -15.17
C ILE A 505 4.60 -10.89 -14.35
N PHE A 506 4.22 -11.86 -13.53
CA PHE A 506 5.13 -12.69 -12.75
C PHE A 506 4.95 -14.16 -13.11
N ASP A 507 5.99 -14.98 -12.99
CA ASP A 507 5.85 -16.43 -13.13
C ASP A 507 5.30 -17.09 -11.86
N GLN A 508 4.99 -18.39 -11.95
CA GLN A 508 4.49 -19.15 -10.81
C GLN A 508 5.47 -19.24 -9.64
N THR A 509 6.76 -18.97 -9.85
CA THR A 509 7.75 -18.90 -8.76
C THR A 509 7.84 -17.51 -8.15
N GLY A 510 7.19 -16.52 -8.78
CA GLY A 510 7.10 -15.11 -8.40
C GLY A 510 8.17 -14.22 -9.04
N ASN A 511 8.93 -14.71 -10.01
CA ASN A 511 9.88 -13.85 -10.73
C ASN A 511 9.12 -12.88 -11.64
N PHE A 512 9.54 -11.62 -11.64
CA PHE A 512 9.05 -10.65 -12.62
C PHE A 512 9.47 -11.07 -14.03
N LYS A 513 8.50 -11.17 -14.94
CA LYS A 513 8.74 -11.49 -16.35
C LYS A 513 8.84 -10.22 -17.18
N THR A 514 7.79 -9.39 -17.15
CA THR A 514 7.68 -8.16 -17.94
C THR A 514 6.45 -7.35 -17.51
N ASN A 515 6.29 -6.15 -18.06
CA ASN A 515 5.08 -5.34 -17.98
C ASN A 515 4.35 -5.32 -19.34
N LEU A 516 3.02 -5.18 -19.31
CA LEU A 516 2.22 -4.83 -20.48
C LEU A 516 2.22 -3.31 -20.68
N GLN A 517 3.16 -2.80 -21.47
CA GLN A 517 3.12 -1.45 -22.02
C GLN A 517 4.11 -1.29 -23.18
N ASP A 518 3.65 -0.76 -24.32
CA ASP A 518 4.52 -0.15 -25.33
C ASP A 518 4.29 1.38 -25.31
N ARG A 519 5.34 2.16 -25.03
CA ARG A 519 5.30 3.64 -25.01
C ARG A 519 5.30 4.20 -26.44
N PRO A 520 4.80 5.44 -26.70
CA PRO A 520 4.24 6.44 -25.78
C PRO A 520 2.71 6.40 -25.54
N TYR A 521 2.28 7.10 -24.48
CA TYR A 521 0.90 7.22 -24.00
C TYR A 521 -0.12 7.52 -25.10
N ASN A 522 -1.30 6.88 -24.98
CA ASN A 522 -2.44 6.90 -25.90
C ASN A 522 -2.32 6.10 -27.20
N LEU A 523 -1.18 5.43 -27.44
CA LEU A 523 -1.06 4.47 -28.53
C LEU A 523 -1.76 3.14 -28.22
N ASP A 524 -1.89 2.34 -29.27
CA ASP A 524 -2.24 0.93 -29.18
C ASP A 524 -1.19 0.21 -28.33
N GLY A 525 -1.63 -0.49 -27.28
CA GLY A 525 -0.73 -1.17 -26.33
C GLY A 525 -0.32 -0.36 -25.11
N SER A 526 -0.62 0.95 -25.05
CA SER A 526 -0.40 1.77 -23.86
C SER A 526 -1.59 1.72 -22.90
N LEU A 527 -1.39 1.51 -21.61
CA LEU A 527 -2.45 1.59 -20.59
C LEU A 527 -2.37 2.94 -19.87
N VAL A 528 -3.50 3.49 -19.40
CA VAL A 528 -3.54 4.68 -18.55
C VAL A 528 -4.14 4.36 -17.19
N ALA A 529 -5.05 3.40 -17.10
CA ALA A 529 -5.52 2.88 -15.83
C ALA A 529 -5.82 1.41 -15.98
N ALA A 530 -4.87 0.51 -15.72
CA ALA A 530 -5.19 -0.91 -15.73
C ALA A 530 -6.20 -1.22 -14.61
N GLY A 531 -7.45 -1.48 -14.96
CA GLY A 531 -8.53 -1.80 -14.02
C GLY A 531 -8.62 -3.30 -13.76
N GLY A 532 -9.65 -3.94 -14.30
CA GLY A 532 -9.76 -5.39 -14.36
C GLY A 532 -8.77 -6.01 -15.36
N VAL A 533 -8.19 -7.14 -14.97
CA VAL A 533 -7.38 -8.03 -15.82
C VAL A 533 -8.01 -9.41 -15.84
N ALA A 534 -8.04 -10.04 -17.01
CA ALA A 534 -8.50 -11.42 -17.17
C ALA A 534 -7.69 -12.14 -18.24
N VAL A 535 -7.43 -13.43 -18.04
CA VAL A 535 -6.58 -14.22 -18.94
C VAL A 535 -7.39 -15.34 -19.57
N ASN A 536 -7.31 -15.42 -20.88
CA ASN A 536 -7.79 -16.54 -21.66
C ASN A 536 -6.62 -17.50 -21.91
N SER A 537 -6.69 -18.70 -21.32
CA SER A 537 -5.59 -19.69 -21.33
C SER A 537 -5.61 -20.65 -22.53
N THR A 538 -6.26 -20.28 -23.64
CA THR A 538 -6.17 -21.03 -24.91
C THR A 538 -4.74 -21.13 -25.44
N SER A 539 -4.54 -21.85 -26.55
CA SER A 539 -3.27 -21.85 -27.27
C SER A 539 -3.52 -21.37 -28.71
N PRO A 540 -3.11 -20.14 -29.08
CA PRO A 540 -2.44 -19.14 -28.24
C PRO A 540 -3.39 -18.54 -27.18
N GLY A 541 -2.83 -18.10 -26.05
CA GLY A 541 -3.58 -17.42 -24.98
C GLY A 541 -3.69 -15.92 -25.25
N SER A 542 -4.53 -15.22 -24.49
CA SER A 542 -4.62 -13.76 -24.54
C SER A 542 -4.92 -13.14 -23.19
N ILE A 543 -4.47 -11.91 -22.99
CA ILE A 543 -4.68 -11.12 -21.78
C ILE A 543 -5.63 -9.98 -22.15
N LEU A 544 -6.69 -9.81 -21.37
CA LEU A 544 -7.66 -8.73 -21.50
C LEU A 544 -7.47 -7.76 -20.34
N VAL A 545 -7.38 -6.46 -20.65
CA VAL A 545 -7.19 -5.40 -19.66
C VAL A 545 -8.18 -4.29 -19.92
N SER A 546 -8.99 -3.95 -18.91
CA SER A 546 -9.84 -2.76 -18.98
C SER A 546 -9.02 -1.51 -18.70
N ASP A 547 -9.21 -0.47 -19.50
CA ASP A 547 -8.57 0.84 -19.40
C ASP A 547 -9.68 1.90 -19.28
N PRO A 548 -10.31 2.03 -18.11
CA PRO A 548 -11.57 2.76 -17.94
C PRO A 548 -11.39 4.27 -18.14
N VAL A 549 -10.20 4.81 -17.85
CA VAL A 549 -9.87 6.20 -18.14
C VAL A 549 -9.95 6.45 -19.64
N ASN A 550 -9.29 5.63 -20.46
CA ASN A 550 -9.38 5.70 -21.94
C ASN A 550 -10.68 5.11 -22.52
N LYS A 551 -11.63 4.67 -21.68
CA LYS A 551 -12.93 4.11 -22.08
C LYS A 551 -12.78 2.98 -23.10
N ARG A 552 -11.83 2.07 -22.87
CA ARG A 552 -11.53 0.94 -23.76
C ARG A 552 -11.19 -0.34 -23.00
N ILE A 553 -11.23 -1.46 -23.70
CA ILE A 553 -10.54 -2.69 -23.31
C ILE A 553 -9.46 -2.96 -24.36
N GLN A 554 -8.32 -3.47 -23.90
CA GLN A 554 -7.20 -3.89 -24.75
C GLN A 554 -6.92 -5.38 -24.56
N LYS A 555 -6.53 -6.02 -25.67
CA LYS A 555 -6.16 -7.43 -25.76
C LYS A 555 -4.69 -7.53 -26.13
N PHE A 556 -3.98 -8.35 -25.39
CA PHE A 556 -2.56 -8.66 -25.59
C PHE A 556 -2.38 -10.17 -25.75
N ASP A 557 -1.29 -10.62 -26.35
CA ASP A 557 -0.87 -12.01 -26.24
C ASP A 557 -0.22 -12.27 -24.86
N THR A 558 0.06 -13.54 -24.54
CA THR A 558 0.66 -13.93 -23.27
C THR A 558 2.12 -13.48 -23.10
N THR A 559 2.76 -12.97 -24.16
CA THR A 559 4.11 -12.37 -24.10
C THR A 559 4.07 -10.85 -23.91
N GLY A 560 2.89 -10.26 -24.07
CA GLY A 560 2.60 -8.87 -23.81
C GLY A 560 2.54 -7.98 -25.04
N ASN A 561 2.55 -8.56 -26.25
CA ASN A 561 2.36 -7.78 -27.46
C ASN A 561 0.90 -7.37 -27.58
N PHE A 562 0.66 -6.12 -27.97
CA PHE A 562 -0.68 -5.64 -28.29
C PHE A 562 -1.27 -6.40 -29.49
N LEU A 563 -2.51 -6.86 -29.35
CA LEU A 563 -3.25 -7.52 -30.41
C LEU A 563 -4.38 -6.64 -30.94
N GLN A 564 -5.21 -6.09 -30.04
CA GLN A 564 -6.43 -5.39 -30.42
C GLN A 564 -6.95 -4.50 -29.30
N LYS A 565 -7.75 -3.49 -29.66
CA LYS A 565 -8.57 -2.70 -28.72
C LYS A 565 -9.99 -2.53 -29.23
N TRP A 566 -10.91 -2.21 -28.33
CA TRP A 566 -12.25 -1.76 -28.65
C TRP A 566 -12.77 -0.78 -27.60
N SER A 567 -13.72 0.08 -27.99
CA SER A 567 -14.36 1.03 -27.09
C SER A 567 -15.23 0.30 -26.08
N ALA A 568 -15.01 0.60 -24.80
CA ALA A 568 -15.73 0.03 -23.67
C ALA A 568 -15.58 0.98 -22.47
N SER A 569 -16.62 1.76 -22.20
CA SER A 569 -16.61 2.75 -21.11
C SER A 569 -17.04 2.10 -19.80
N GLY A 570 -16.43 2.52 -18.69
CA GLY A 570 -16.89 2.18 -17.33
C GLY A 570 -16.58 0.76 -16.84
N ILE A 571 -15.93 -0.08 -17.64
CA ILE A 571 -15.60 -1.46 -17.25
C ILE A 571 -14.54 -1.48 -16.15
N SER A 572 -14.91 -1.96 -14.97
CA SER A 572 -14.07 -2.06 -13.77
C SER A 572 -13.54 -3.48 -13.54
N LEU A 573 -14.29 -4.52 -13.91
CA LEU A 573 -13.90 -5.93 -13.77
C LEU A 573 -14.08 -6.69 -15.08
N LEU A 574 -13.26 -7.72 -15.27
CA LEU A 574 -13.31 -8.64 -16.41
C LEU A 574 -13.36 -10.09 -15.93
N ALA A 575 -14.09 -10.95 -16.65
CA ALA A 575 -14.10 -12.39 -16.43
C ALA A 575 -14.20 -13.15 -17.76
N VAL A 576 -13.38 -14.19 -17.93
CA VAL A 576 -13.41 -15.06 -19.13
C VAL A 576 -14.45 -16.16 -18.96
N ALA A 577 -15.19 -16.47 -20.03
CA ALA A 577 -16.14 -17.57 -20.03
C ALA A 577 -15.42 -18.94 -20.18
N PRO A 578 -15.98 -20.05 -19.66
CA PRO A 578 -15.37 -21.37 -19.77
C PRO A 578 -15.15 -21.86 -21.22
N ASP A 579 -15.91 -21.32 -22.17
CA ASP A 579 -15.74 -21.61 -23.60
C ASP A 579 -14.46 -21.01 -24.19
N ASN A 580 -13.77 -20.13 -23.45
CA ASN A 580 -12.61 -19.34 -23.89
C ASN A 580 -12.84 -18.55 -25.19
N ALA A 581 -14.09 -18.39 -25.61
CA ALA A 581 -14.50 -17.67 -26.81
C ALA A 581 -15.23 -16.38 -26.47
N ASN A 582 -15.72 -16.25 -25.23
CA ASN A 582 -16.43 -15.08 -24.74
C ASN A 582 -15.80 -14.56 -23.45
N PHE A 583 -16.06 -13.28 -23.15
CA PHE A 583 -15.75 -12.70 -21.85
C PHE A 583 -16.83 -11.69 -21.45
N TYR A 584 -16.82 -11.34 -20.17
CA TYR A 584 -17.78 -10.43 -19.55
C TYR A 584 -17.05 -9.27 -18.90
N GLY A 585 -17.58 -8.07 -19.06
CA GLY A 585 -17.15 -6.88 -18.35
C GLY A 585 -18.25 -6.37 -17.41
N LEU A 586 -17.86 -5.96 -16.20
CA LEU A 586 -18.74 -5.27 -15.26
C LEU A 586 -18.48 -3.77 -15.32
N ASP A 587 -19.51 -2.99 -15.61
CA ASP A 587 -19.54 -1.54 -15.40
C ASP A 587 -20.21 -1.27 -14.05
N SER A 588 -19.39 -1.11 -13.01
CA SER A 588 -19.87 -0.86 -11.65
C SER A 588 -20.57 0.49 -11.49
N VAL A 589 -20.27 1.47 -12.35
CA VAL A 589 -20.79 2.84 -12.24
C VAL A 589 -22.18 2.93 -12.84
N ASN A 590 -22.35 2.42 -14.07
CA ASN A 590 -23.64 2.44 -14.76
C ASN A 590 -24.52 1.23 -14.42
N GLY A 591 -23.98 0.26 -13.67
CA GLY A 591 -24.68 -0.96 -13.30
C GLY A 591 -24.98 -1.82 -14.53
N LEU A 592 -23.95 -2.14 -15.32
CA LEU A 592 -24.10 -2.98 -16.52
C LEU A 592 -23.19 -4.20 -16.44
N VAL A 593 -23.68 -5.34 -16.93
CA VAL A 593 -22.83 -6.46 -17.36
C VAL A 593 -22.88 -6.52 -18.88
N ILE A 594 -21.72 -6.56 -19.52
CA ILE A 594 -21.59 -6.59 -20.97
C ILE A 594 -20.86 -7.88 -21.38
N LYS A 595 -21.43 -8.62 -22.32
CA LYS A 595 -20.81 -9.80 -22.92
C LYS A 595 -20.17 -9.44 -24.25
N PHE A 596 -18.97 -9.93 -24.45
CA PHE A 596 -18.20 -9.76 -25.67
C PHE A 596 -17.79 -11.12 -26.25
N ASP A 597 -17.63 -11.20 -27.56
CA ASP A 597 -16.89 -12.29 -28.20
C ASP A 597 -15.38 -12.08 -28.07
N ALA A 598 -14.58 -13.06 -28.51
CA ALA A 598 -13.13 -13.04 -28.44
C ALA A 598 -12.47 -11.83 -29.13
N ASP A 599 -13.17 -11.18 -30.07
CA ASP A 599 -12.68 -10.05 -30.84
C ASP A 599 -13.21 -8.70 -30.31
N GLY A 600 -13.91 -8.72 -29.17
CA GLY A 600 -14.37 -7.52 -28.49
C GLY A 600 -15.68 -6.95 -29.02
N LYS A 601 -16.42 -7.67 -29.85
CA LYS A 601 -17.75 -7.25 -30.28
C LYS A 601 -18.73 -7.44 -29.14
N GLU A 602 -19.46 -6.38 -28.80
CA GLU A 602 -20.59 -6.46 -27.86
C GLU A 602 -21.65 -7.42 -28.42
N LEU A 603 -21.86 -8.54 -27.72
CA LEU A 603 -22.89 -9.53 -28.05
C LEU A 603 -24.19 -9.23 -27.32
N ALA A 604 -24.09 -8.73 -26.08
CA ALA A 604 -25.24 -8.40 -25.24
C ALA A 604 -24.83 -7.51 -24.06
N LYS A 605 -25.79 -6.78 -23.49
CA LYS A 605 -25.63 -6.02 -22.25
C LYS A 605 -26.87 -6.06 -21.38
N TRP A 606 -26.67 -6.02 -20.07
CA TRP A 606 -27.73 -6.18 -19.08
C TRP A 606 -27.57 -5.17 -17.95
N ASP A 607 -28.62 -4.40 -17.68
CA ASP A 607 -28.66 -3.41 -16.58
C ASP A 607 -29.33 -3.96 -15.32
N GLY A 608 -29.60 -5.27 -15.26
CA GLY A 608 -30.33 -5.90 -14.17
C GLY A 608 -31.85 -5.80 -14.29
N SER A 609 -32.42 -5.04 -15.22
CA SER A 609 -33.89 -4.94 -15.40
C SER A 609 -34.53 -6.27 -15.77
N VAL A 610 -33.78 -7.13 -16.49
CA VAL A 610 -34.21 -8.50 -16.86
C VAL A 610 -34.49 -9.40 -15.66
N THR A 611 -34.09 -8.99 -14.45
CA THR A 611 -34.34 -9.72 -13.21
C THR A 611 -35.79 -9.62 -12.70
N GLY A 612 -36.58 -8.67 -13.23
CA GLY A 612 -37.90 -8.32 -12.69
C GLY A 612 -37.84 -7.67 -11.29
N LYS A 613 -36.64 -7.44 -10.74
CA LYS A 613 -36.38 -6.87 -9.42
C LYS A 613 -35.64 -5.51 -9.50
N GLY A 614 -35.68 -4.84 -10.65
CA GLY A 614 -35.04 -3.54 -10.86
C GLY A 614 -33.56 -3.63 -11.28
N LYS A 615 -33.02 -2.48 -11.68
CA LYS A 615 -31.65 -2.33 -12.21
C LYS A 615 -30.58 -2.68 -11.18
N PHE A 616 -29.38 -3.03 -11.65
CA PHE A 616 -28.20 -3.13 -10.80
C PHE A 616 -27.91 -1.78 -10.12
N ASN A 617 -27.40 -1.85 -8.89
CA ASN A 617 -27.03 -0.70 -8.08
C ASN A 617 -25.66 -0.95 -7.45
N LEU A 618 -24.64 -0.22 -7.93
CA LEU A 618 -23.24 -0.36 -7.49
C LEU A 618 -22.75 -1.81 -7.43
N PRO A 619 -22.87 -2.61 -8.51
CA PRO A 619 -22.42 -4.00 -8.48
C PRO A 619 -20.89 -4.05 -8.30
N GLY A 620 -20.44 -4.83 -7.31
CA GLY A 620 -19.04 -4.88 -6.86
C GLY A 620 -18.28 -6.15 -7.23
N GLY A 621 -18.98 -7.22 -7.64
CA GLY A 621 -18.37 -8.53 -7.90
C GLY A 621 -18.93 -9.21 -9.14
N LEU A 622 -18.04 -9.88 -9.88
CA LEU A 622 -18.34 -10.64 -11.10
C LEU A 622 -17.64 -12.00 -11.06
N ALA A 623 -18.36 -13.09 -11.30
CA ALA A 623 -17.79 -14.43 -11.44
C ALA A 623 -18.52 -15.23 -12.51
N VAL A 624 -17.83 -16.16 -13.17
CA VAL A 624 -18.43 -17.05 -14.18
C VAL A 624 -18.31 -18.50 -13.71
N GLY A 625 -19.43 -19.23 -13.72
CA GLY A 625 -19.47 -20.63 -13.35
C GLY A 625 -19.04 -21.56 -14.48
N PRO A 626 -18.74 -22.84 -14.17
CA PRO A 626 -18.31 -23.84 -15.15
C PRO A 626 -19.38 -24.16 -16.21
N ASP A 627 -20.65 -23.90 -15.90
CA ASP A 627 -21.79 -24.02 -16.81
C ASP A 627 -21.97 -22.80 -17.73
N GLY A 628 -21.09 -21.80 -17.64
CA GLY A 628 -21.16 -20.54 -18.37
C GLY A 628 -22.12 -19.51 -17.77
N SER A 629 -22.73 -19.79 -16.61
CA SER A 629 -23.56 -18.83 -15.90
C SER A 629 -22.75 -17.68 -15.32
N VAL A 630 -23.32 -16.48 -15.32
CA VAL A 630 -22.67 -15.26 -14.79
C VAL A 630 -23.31 -14.90 -13.46
N TYR A 631 -22.48 -14.70 -12.44
CA TYR A 631 -22.89 -14.27 -11.10
C TYR A 631 -22.45 -12.83 -10.87
N VAL A 632 -23.38 -12.01 -10.37
CA VAL A 632 -23.15 -10.59 -10.08
C VAL A 632 -23.50 -10.33 -8.61
N ALA A 633 -22.57 -9.72 -7.88
CA ALA A 633 -22.82 -9.17 -6.56
C ALA A 633 -23.38 -7.75 -6.73
N ASP A 634 -24.70 -7.64 -6.63
CA ASP A 634 -25.42 -6.37 -6.78
C ASP A 634 -25.47 -5.68 -5.42
N THR A 635 -24.30 -5.15 -5.03
CA THR A 635 -23.96 -4.67 -3.67
C THR A 635 -25.03 -3.73 -3.11
N GLY A 636 -25.39 -2.71 -3.88
CA GLY A 636 -26.35 -1.70 -3.44
C GLY A 636 -27.78 -2.20 -3.29
N ASN A 637 -28.13 -3.27 -4.01
CA ASN A 637 -29.42 -3.96 -3.85
C ASN A 637 -29.32 -5.16 -2.89
N GLN A 638 -28.14 -5.42 -2.32
CA GLN A 638 -27.90 -6.45 -1.30
C GLN A 638 -28.41 -7.84 -1.75
N ARG A 639 -28.05 -8.21 -2.99
CA ARG A 639 -28.49 -9.46 -3.62
C ARG A 639 -27.44 -10.03 -4.55
N ILE A 640 -27.63 -11.29 -4.90
CA ILE A 640 -26.90 -11.98 -5.96
C ILE A 640 -27.82 -12.20 -7.15
N VAL A 641 -27.32 -11.93 -8.35
CA VAL A 641 -28.01 -12.18 -9.61
C VAL A 641 -27.22 -13.23 -10.39
N LYS A 642 -27.90 -14.31 -10.81
CA LYS A 642 -27.36 -15.34 -11.70
C LYS A 642 -28.03 -15.23 -13.07
N LEU A 643 -27.22 -15.06 -14.10
CA LEU A 643 -27.62 -15.00 -15.50
C LEU A 643 -27.11 -16.24 -16.24
N ASP A 644 -27.83 -16.67 -17.27
CA ASP A 644 -27.30 -17.65 -18.24
C ASP A 644 -26.27 -17.00 -19.17
N ALA A 645 -25.60 -17.81 -20.00
CA ALA A 645 -24.60 -17.32 -20.95
C ALA A 645 -25.16 -16.37 -22.04
N LYS A 646 -26.49 -16.27 -22.18
CA LYS A 646 -27.19 -15.34 -23.08
C LYS A 646 -27.72 -14.11 -22.32
N GLY A 647 -27.52 -14.06 -21.00
CA GLY A 647 -28.00 -12.98 -20.13
C GLY A 647 -29.42 -13.10 -19.65
N GLY A 648 -30.09 -14.23 -19.92
CA GLY A 648 -31.38 -14.53 -19.34
C GLY A 648 -31.24 -14.66 -17.82
N LEU A 649 -32.15 -14.05 -17.07
CA LEU A 649 -32.22 -14.29 -15.63
C LEU A 649 -32.47 -15.78 -15.39
N LEU A 650 -31.53 -16.45 -14.71
CA LEU A 650 -31.75 -17.80 -14.19
C LEU A 650 -32.41 -17.72 -12.83
N THR A 651 -31.85 -16.92 -11.92
CA THR A 651 -32.39 -16.70 -10.58
C THR A 651 -31.72 -15.50 -9.92
N ALA A 652 -32.39 -14.90 -8.93
CA ALA A 652 -31.85 -13.83 -8.10
C ALA A 652 -32.33 -13.99 -6.67
N TRP A 653 -31.39 -14.03 -5.73
CA TRP A 653 -31.65 -14.25 -4.31
C TRP A 653 -30.83 -13.26 -3.47
N GLY A 654 -31.14 -13.17 -2.19
CA GLY A 654 -30.65 -12.06 -1.36
C GLY A 654 -31.72 -11.00 -1.15
N ALA A 655 -31.66 -10.41 0.03
CA ALA A 655 -32.39 -9.23 0.44
C ALA A 655 -31.61 -8.57 1.58
N LYS A 656 -31.93 -7.30 1.86
CA LYS A 656 -31.40 -6.61 3.02
C LYS A 656 -31.68 -7.38 4.32
N GLY A 657 -30.65 -7.57 5.12
CA GLY A 657 -30.79 -8.04 6.51
C GLY A 657 -29.68 -8.99 6.96
N ALA A 658 -29.84 -9.49 8.19
CA ALA A 658 -28.87 -10.37 8.84
C ALA A 658 -29.22 -11.87 8.79
N GLY A 659 -30.40 -12.21 8.28
CA GLY A 659 -30.86 -13.60 8.20
C GLY A 659 -30.09 -14.43 7.16
N ASP A 660 -30.39 -15.73 7.17
CA ASP A 660 -29.86 -16.70 6.21
C ASP A 660 -30.23 -16.31 4.77
N GLY A 661 -29.21 -16.19 3.91
CA GLY A 661 -29.40 -15.75 2.54
C GLY A 661 -29.72 -14.26 2.38
N GLN A 662 -29.57 -13.44 3.42
CA GLN A 662 -29.66 -11.97 3.37
C GLN A 662 -28.25 -11.33 3.42
N PHE A 663 -28.13 -10.04 3.10
CA PHE A 663 -26.85 -9.32 3.09
C PHE A 663 -26.97 -7.90 3.69
N GLY A 664 -25.87 -7.34 4.22
CA GLY A 664 -25.77 -5.91 4.56
C GLY A 664 -26.32 -5.43 5.91
N GLY A 665 -26.70 -6.34 6.80
CA GLY A 665 -26.99 -6.03 8.22
C GLY A 665 -28.22 -5.15 8.50
N THR A 666 -28.46 -4.89 9.79
CA THR A 666 -29.72 -4.25 10.29
C THR A 666 -29.55 -2.79 10.72
N GLY A 667 -28.35 -2.22 10.66
CA GLY A 667 -28.00 -0.98 11.39
C GLY A 667 -28.04 0.33 10.60
N PHE A 668 -27.67 0.33 9.31
CA PHE A 668 -27.59 1.56 8.51
C PHE A 668 -28.05 1.30 7.07
N ASN A 669 -28.57 2.33 6.38
CA ASN A 669 -28.98 2.24 4.97
C ASN A 669 -27.81 2.49 4.01
N ASN A 670 -26.62 1.98 4.35
CA ASN A 670 -25.45 2.20 3.53
C ASN A 670 -25.46 1.24 2.34
N VAL A 671 -25.46 1.82 1.13
CA VAL A 671 -25.49 1.08 -0.15
C VAL A 671 -24.22 0.24 -0.33
N PHE A 672 -23.14 0.57 0.39
CA PHE A 672 -21.87 -0.15 0.34
C PHE A 672 -21.79 -1.38 1.27
N ASP A 673 -22.82 -1.66 2.07
CA ASP A 673 -22.78 -2.76 3.06
C ASP A 673 -23.11 -4.14 2.45
N GLY A 674 -23.46 -4.21 1.16
CA GLY A 674 -23.85 -5.45 0.49
C GLY A 674 -22.70 -6.42 0.16
N PRO A 675 -23.00 -7.51 -0.56
CA PRO A 675 -21.98 -8.48 -0.95
C PRO A 675 -20.97 -7.87 -1.94
N THR A 676 -19.69 -8.17 -1.79
CA THR A 676 -18.61 -7.51 -2.56
C THR A 676 -17.79 -8.47 -3.44
N SER A 677 -17.41 -9.63 -2.91
CA SER A 677 -16.54 -10.60 -3.59
C SER A 677 -17.23 -11.95 -3.78
N LEU A 678 -16.97 -12.59 -4.93
CA LEU A 678 -17.59 -13.84 -5.37
C LEU A 678 -16.53 -14.82 -5.86
N ALA A 679 -16.68 -16.09 -5.51
CA ALA A 679 -15.94 -17.19 -6.12
C ALA A 679 -16.86 -18.37 -6.42
N VAL A 680 -16.68 -19.00 -7.58
CA VAL A 680 -17.41 -20.20 -7.97
C VAL A 680 -16.48 -21.40 -7.90
N GLU A 681 -16.88 -22.42 -7.16
CA GLU A 681 -16.17 -23.69 -7.02
C GLU A 681 -16.24 -24.48 -8.35
N PRO A 682 -15.11 -24.73 -9.04
CA PRO A 682 -15.15 -25.30 -10.39
C PRO A 682 -15.79 -26.69 -10.49
N GLY A 683 -15.61 -27.53 -9.46
CA GLY A 683 -16.12 -28.90 -9.47
C GLY A 683 -17.64 -29.01 -9.26
N THR A 684 -18.23 -28.13 -8.46
CA THR A 684 -19.65 -28.22 -8.03
C THR A 684 -20.51 -27.10 -8.60
N GLY A 685 -19.90 -25.99 -9.01
CA GLY A 685 -20.57 -24.73 -9.32
C GLY A 685 -21.10 -23.98 -8.09
N ASN A 686 -20.74 -24.39 -6.86
CA ASN A 686 -21.16 -23.69 -5.64
C ASN A 686 -20.57 -22.28 -5.61
N LEU A 687 -21.39 -21.31 -5.21
CA LEU A 687 -21.00 -19.91 -5.09
C LEU A 687 -20.67 -19.57 -3.64
N TYR A 688 -19.54 -18.91 -3.42
CA TYR A 688 -19.15 -18.32 -2.14
C TYR A 688 -19.24 -16.80 -2.25
N VAL A 689 -19.90 -16.19 -1.27
CA VAL A 689 -20.23 -14.76 -1.28
C VAL A 689 -19.71 -14.10 -0.01
N VAL A 690 -18.85 -13.10 -0.15
CA VAL A 690 -18.36 -12.28 0.97
C VAL A 690 -19.45 -11.26 1.37
N ASP A 691 -19.83 -11.27 2.64
CA ASP A 691 -20.79 -10.36 3.27
C ASP A 691 -20.06 -9.57 4.38
N PRO A 692 -19.38 -8.47 4.01
CA PRO A 692 -18.41 -7.82 4.90
C PRO A 692 -19.08 -7.14 6.09
N ALA A 693 -20.28 -6.59 5.92
CA ALA A 693 -21.02 -5.91 6.99
C ALA A 693 -21.47 -6.85 8.11
N LEU A 694 -21.58 -8.16 7.82
CA LEU A 694 -21.99 -9.18 8.77
C LEU A 694 -20.88 -10.17 9.10
N TYR A 695 -19.65 -9.87 8.69
CA TYR A 695 -18.49 -10.65 9.10
C TYR A 695 -18.68 -12.14 8.80
N ARG A 696 -19.09 -12.46 7.54
CA ARG A 696 -19.41 -13.84 7.13
C ARG A 696 -19.19 -14.10 5.64
N VAL A 697 -19.01 -15.37 5.29
CA VAL A 697 -19.08 -15.85 3.90
C VAL A 697 -20.26 -16.83 3.78
N GLN A 698 -21.11 -16.64 2.79
CA GLN A 698 -22.26 -17.51 2.55
C GLN A 698 -22.03 -18.40 1.33
N LYS A 699 -22.27 -19.71 1.47
CA LYS A 699 -22.14 -20.72 0.41
C LYS A 699 -23.51 -21.07 -0.14
N PHE A 700 -23.68 -20.97 -1.45
CA PHE A 700 -24.91 -21.30 -2.17
C PHE A 700 -24.65 -22.38 -3.22
N ASN A 701 -25.65 -23.20 -3.52
CA ASN A 701 -25.60 -24.07 -4.68
C ASN A 701 -25.88 -23.28 -5.98
N PRO A 702 -25.70 -23.87 -7.17
CA PRO A 702 -25.96 -23.19 -8.44
C PRO A 702 -27.41 -22.70 -8.64
N GLN A 703 -28.37 -23.17 -7.83
CA GLN A 703 -29.77 -22.74 -7.87
C GLN A 703 -30.07 -21.59 -6.88
N GLY A 704 -29.08 -21.10 -6.14
CA GLY A 704 -29.24 -20.02 -5.16
C GLY A 704 -29.76 -20.48 -3.80
N LYS A 705 -29.81 -21.79 -3.54
CA LYS A 705 -30.14 -22.33 -2.22
C LYS A 705 -28.92 -22.23 -1.32
N LEU A 706 -29.09 -21.64 -0.13
CA LEU A 706 -28.07 -21.59 0.90
C LEU A 706 -27.68 -23.02 1.33
N LEU A 707 -26.39 -23.32 1.26
CA LEU A 707 -25.80 -24.58 1.70
C LEU A 707 -25.12 -24.46 3.06
N GLY A 708 -24.63 -23.27 3.39
CA GLY A 708 -23.98 -23.04 4.67
C GLY A 708 -23.52 -21.59 4.83
N ILE A 709 -23.28 -21.22 6.07
CA ILE A 709 -22.72 -19.93 6.46
C ILE A 709 -21.40 -20.21 7.16
N ILE A 710 -20.36 -19.53 6.72
CA ILE A 710 -19.03 -19.58 7.31
C ILE A 710 -18.91 -18.31 8.16
N THR A 711 -19.02 -18.53 9.46
CA THR A 711 -18.86 -17.53 10.53
C THR A 711 -17.93 -18.13 11.59
N ASN A 712 -17.04 -17.33 12.16
CA ASN A 712 -16.27 -17.62 13.38
C ASN A 712 -15.80 -19.07 13.55
N LEU A 713 -14.55 -19.32 13.14
CA LEU A 713 -13.89 -20.61 13.30
C LEU A 713 -13.16 -20.62 14.66
N ALA A 714 -13.84 -21.18 15.66
CA ALA A 714 -13.36 -21.65 16.97
C ALA A 714 -12.60 -20.72 17.94
N ASN A 715 -12.10 -19.53 17.57
CA ASN A 715 -11.04 -18.86 18.37
C ASN A 715 -11.32 -17.43 18.89
N ASN A 716 -12.57 -16.98 19.01
CA ASN A 716 -12.92 -15.69 19.63
C ASN A 716 -12.25 -14.43 18.99
N ARG A 717 -11.82 -14.54 17.71
CA ARG A 717 -11.32 -13.42 16.87
C ARG A 717 -12.42 -12.96 15.89
N ALA A 718 -12.35 -11.69 15.46
CA ALA A 718 -13.29 -11.12 14.51
C ALA A 718 -13.07 -11.72 13.10
N PHE A 719 -14.07 -12.42 12.55
CA PHE A 719 -14.03 -13.00 11.19
C PHE A 719 -14.47 -11.94 10.17
N GLU A 720 -13.56 -11.09 9.70
CA GLU A 720 -13.92 -9.97 8.81
C GLU A 720 -13.46 -10.24 7.36
N PRO A 721 -14.26 -10.94 6.52
CA PRO A 721 -13.87 -11.34 5.18
C PRO A 721 -13.77 -10.14 4.22
N VAL A 722 -12.72 -10.14 3.42
CA VAL A 722 -12.40 -9.10 2.42
C VAL A 722 -12.52 -9.67 1.01
N ALA A 723 -11.98 -10.87 0.75
CA ALA A 723 -11.98 -11.48 -0.57
C ALA A 723 -12.12 -13.01 -0.50
N VAL A 724 -12.61 -13.60 -1.58
CA VAL A 724 -12.68 -15.06 -1.75
C VAL A 724 -12.14 -15.45 -3.14
N ALA A 725 -11.40 -16.55 -3.21
CA ALA A 725 -10.87 -17.11 -4.46
C ALA A 725 -11.06 -18.64 -4.51
N ALA A 726 -11.20 -19.18 -5.73
CA ALA A 726 -11.29 -20.62 -5.97
C ALA A 726 -10.11 -21.08 -6.80
N ALA A 727 -9.38 -22.11 -6.34
CA ALA A 727 -8.34 -22.74 -7.13
C ALA A 727 -8.92 -23.85 -8.02
N PRO A 728 -8.54 -23.95 -9.31
CA PRO A 728 -8.98 -25.02 -10.19
C PRO A 728 -8.43 -26.41 -9.79
N PRO A 729 -9.07 -27.50 -10.24
CA PRO A 729 -8.57 -28.86 -10.03
C PRO A 729 -7.18 -29.07 -10.65
N GLN A 730 -6.29 -29.80 -9.97
CA GLN A 730 -5.03 -30.19 -10.57
C GLN A 730 -5.25 -31.33 -11.58
N ASN A 731 -5.16 -31.02 -12.86
CA ASN A 731 -5.00 -32.05 -13.88
C ASN A 731 -3.58 -32.63 -13.75
N THR A 732 -3.45 -33.76 -13.07
CA THR A 732 -2.26 -34.59 -13.23
C THR A 732 -2.16 -35.00 -14.70
N PRO A 733 -1.01 -34.83 -15.38
CA PRO A 733 -0.84 -35.35 -16.73
C PRO A 733 -0.97 -36.88 -16.67
N GLY A 734 -2.13 -37.39 -17.05
CA GLY A 734 -2.35 -38.82 -17.20
C GLY A 734 -1.48 -39.34 -18.33
N SER A 735 -0.65 -40.33 -18.01
CA SER A 735 0.03 -41.18 -18.98
C SER A 735 -0.93 -41.61 -20.09
N ASP A 736 -0.49 -41.51 -21.33
CA ASP A 736 -1.07 -42.26 -22.45
C ASP A 736 -1.34 -43.71 -22.02
N SER A 737 -2.61 -44.12 -22.02
CA SER A 737 -2.93 -45.53 -22.26
C SER A 737 -4.33 -45.66 -22.88
N THR A 738 -4.32 -46.18 -24.09
CA THR A 738 -5.43 -46.78 -24.78
C THR A 738 -5.93 -48.01 -24.00
N ALA A 739 -7.12 -47.96 -23.38
CA ALA A 739 -7.80 -49.18 -22.95
C ALA A 739 -9.32 -49.00 -22.83
N THR A 740 -10.03 -49.81 -23.62
CA THR A 740 -11.47 -50.01 -23.65
C THR A 740 -11.92 -50.97 -22.54
N THR A 741 -12.62 -50.49 -21.50
CA THR A 741 -13.80 -51.10 -20.81
C THR A 741 -14.07 -50.45 -19.44
N PRO A 742 -15.34 -50.31 -19.00
CA PRO A 742 -15.67 -49.68 -17.72
C PRO A 742 -15.63 -50.70 -16.57
N THR A 743 -14.88 -50.42 -15.51
CA THR A 743 -14.95 -51.14 -14.22
C THR A 743 -15.34 -50.13 -13.11
N PRO A 744 -16.18 -50.50 -12.13
CA PRO A 744 -16.81 -49.54 -11.21
C PRO A 744 -15.90 -49.11 -10.05
N ALA A 745 -16.07 -47.84 -9.66
CA ALA A 745 -15.77 -47.29 -8.33
C ALA A 745 -14.41 -47.67 -7.71
N ALA A 746 -13.35 -47.03 -8.17
CA ALA A 746 -12.20 -46.78 -7.30
C ALA A 746 -12.61 -45.68 -6.30
N THR A 747 -12.68 -46.04 -5.02
CA THR A 747 -12.81 -45.11 -3.90
C THR A 747 -11.79 -43.97 -4.04
N ALA A 748 -12.30 -42.73 -3.99
CA ALA A 748 -11.47 -41.53 -4.02
C ALA A 748 -10.39 -41.60 -2.92
N PRO A 749 -9.12 -41.26 -3.22
CA PRO A 749 -8.08 -41.22 -2.19
C PRO A 749 -8.48 -40.22 -1.09
N ALA A 750 -8.42 -40.69 0.16
CA ALA A 750 -8.99 -40.02 1.34
C ALA A 750 -8.16 -38.86 1.90
N ASN A 751 -7.21 -38.30 1.15
CA ASN A 751 -6.44 -37.13 1.57
C ASN A 751 -6.23 -36.20 0.37
N GLY A 752 -6.69 -34.96 0.52
CA GLY A 752 -6.78 -33.97 -0.55
C GLY A 752 -5.45 -33.71 -1.24
N THR A 753 -5.49 -33.62 -2.57
CA THR A 753 -4.38 -33.13 -3.38
C THR A 753 -4.02 -31.70 -2.93
N PRO A 754 -2.73 -31.35 -2.74
CA PRO A 754 -2.32 -29.99 -2.45
C PRO A 754 -2.67 -29.07 -3.62
N GLY A 755 -3.65 -28.18 -3.43
CA GLY A 755 -3.93 -27.08 -4.34
C GLY A 755 -5.41 -26.82 -4.65
N GLU A 756 -6.28 -27.82 -4.53
CA GLU A 756 -7.72 -27.64 -4.70
C GLU A 756 -8.35 -27.04 -3.44
N GLY A 757 -9.20 -26.01 -3.59
CA GLY A 757 -9.95 -25.44 -2.46
C GLY A 757 -10.51 -24.04 -2.70
N ILE A 758 -11.30 -23.60 -1.72
CA ILE A 758 -11.81 -22.23 -1.61
C ILE A 758 -10.99 -21.51 -0.55
N TYR A 759 -10.56 -20.30 -0.87
CA TYR A 759 -9.71 -19.50 -0.02
C TYR A 759 -10.44 -18.23 0.37
N ILE A 760 -10.50 -17.95 1.67
CA ILE A 760 -11.14 -16.77 2.22
C ILE A 760 -10.07 -15.93 2.90
N LEU A 761 -9.86 -14.73 2.38
CA LEU A 761 -9.06 -13.71 3.01
C LEU A 761 -9.95 -12.89 3.95
N THR A 762 -9.62 -12.89 5.24
CA THR A 762 -10.18 -11.95 6.22
C THR A 762 -9.16 -10.88 6.58
N ARG A 763 -9.57 -9.85 7.34
CA ARG A 763 -8.63 -8.83 7.82
C ARG A 763 -7.40 -9.43 8.48
N ASP A 764 -7.51 -10.52 9.25
CA ASP A 764 -6.35 -11.02 9.98
C ASP A 764 -5.98 -12.46 9.64
N THR A 765 -6.76 -13.17 8.83
CA THR A 765 -6.54 -14.60 8.61
C THR A 765 -6.87 -15.01 7.18
N LEU A 766 -6.01 -15.81 6.56
CA LEU A 766 -6.29 -16.53 5.31
C LEU A 766 -6.74 -17.95 5.65
N TYR A 767 -7.95 -18.31 5.24
CA TYR A 767 -8.53 -19.63 5.43
C TYR A 767 -8.54 -20.43 4.13
N ARG A 768 -8.13 -21.68 4.19
CA ARG A 768 -8.40 -22.68 3.15
C ARG A 768 -9.55 -23.58 3.63
N LEU A 769 -10.57 -23.71 2.81
CA LEU A 769 -11.67 -24.64 3.04
C LEU A 769 -11.37 -26.00 2.38
N ASP A 770 -11.80 -27.08 3.04
CA ASP A 770 -11.93 -28.39 2.42
C ASP A 770 -13.17 -28.46 1.49
N ARG A 771 -13.34 -29.61 0.83
CA ARG A 771 -14.48 -29.84 -0.09
C ARG A 771 -15.85 -29.79 0.60
N ASP A 772 -15.90 -29.99 1.92
CA ASP A 772 -17.13 -29.91 2.72
C ASP A 772 -17.42 -28.45 3.14
N GLY A 773 -16.52 -27.51 2.84
CA GLY A 773 -16.63 -26.11 3.22
C GLY A 773 -16.21 -25.82 4.66
N LYS A 774 -15.54 -26.78 5.33
CA LYS A 774 -14.93 -26.58 6.65
C LYS A 774 -13.51 -26.09 6.49
N VAL A 775 -12.96 -25.43 7.51
CA VAL A 775 -11.55 -25.00 7.45
C VAL A 775 -10.63 -26.19 7.54
N ALA A 776 -9.87 -26.38 6.47
CA ALA A 776 -8.77 -27.33 6.41
C ALA A 776 -7.49 -26.73 7.01
N THR A 777 -7.23 -25.44 6.76
CA THR A 777 -6.02 -24.75 7.20
C THR A 777 -6.30 -23.25 7.35
N SER A 778 -5.63 -22.58 8.29
CA SER A 778 -5.73 -21.13 8.47
C SER A 778 -4.36 -20.52 8.80
N ILE A 779 -4.06 -19.35 8.24
CA ILE A 779 -2.84 -18.57 8.50
C ILE A 779 -3.28 -17.22 9.10
N THR A 780 -2.93 -16.93 10.36
CA THR A 780 -3.42 -15.77 11.13
C THR A 780 -2.33 -14.70 11.36
N ALA A 781 -2.72 -13.42 11.46
CA ALA A 781 -1.92 -12.18 11.44
C ALA A 781 -0.83 -12.01 12.51
N ASN A 782 -0.58 -13.01 13.34
CA ASN A 782 0.67 -13.06 14.09
C ASN A 782 1.84 -13.52 13.21
N VAL A 783 1.58 -13.82 11.93
CA VAL A 783 2.56 -14.05 10.87
C VAL A 783 2.82 -12.72 10.16
N LEU A 784 4.02 -12.15 10.33
CA LEU A 784 4.54 -11.13 9.42
C LEU A 784 4.69 -11.78 8.05
N LEU A 785 4.05 -11.20 7.03
CA LEU A 785 4.18 -11.71 5.66
C LEU A 785 5.56 -11.26 5.15
N GLU A 786 6.36 -12.22 4.65
CA GLU A 786 7.73 -11.97 4.19
C GLU A 786 7.79 -10.83 3.15
N GLY A 787 8.73 -9.90 3.35
CA GLY A 787 8.96 -8.79 2.42
C GLY A 787 8.14 -7.51 2.65
N MET A 788 7.28 -7.47 3.68
CA MET A 788 6.57 -6.25 4.07
C MET A 788 7.32 -5.55 5.21
N SER A 789 8.27 -4.65 4.90
CA SER A 789 8.91 -3.81 5.93
C SER A 789 7.90 -2.79 6.44
N GLY A 790 7.46 -2.93 7.69
CA GLY A 790 6.50 -2.03 8.28
C GLY A 790 7.14 -0.76 8.84
N GLY A 791 6.64 0.39 8.41
CA GLY A 791 6.79 1.65 9.15
C GLY A 791 5.79 1.74 10.30
N ASP A 792 5.75 2.89 10.99
CA ASP A 792 5.01 3.18 12.25
C ASP A 792 3.48 2.91 12.28
N THR A 793 2.87 2.21 11.31
CA THR A 793 1.40 2.06 11.18
C THR A 793 0.85 0.64 11.23
N GLY A 794 1.66 -0.40 11.49
CA GLY A 794 1.15 -1.78 11.61
C GLY A 794 0.76 -2.39 10.26
N ASP A 795 1.53 -2.08 9.23
CA ASP A 795 1.21 -2.29 7.83
C ASP A 795 1.66 -3.68 7.29
N GLY A 796 2.58 -4.40 7.92
CA GLY A 796 3.14 -5.67 7.39
C GLY A 796 2.35 -6.98 7.62
N GLY A 797 1.05 -6.90 7.94
CA GLY A 797 0.21 -8.08 8.21
C GLY A 797 -0.92 -8.30 7.18
N ILE A 798 -1.57 -9.47 7.24
CA ILE A 798 -2.79 -9.84 6.47
C ILE A 798 -3.88 -8.73 6.56
N GLY A 799 -3.81 -7.89 7.61
CA GLY A 799 -4.60 -6.67 7.91
C GLY A 799 -4.95 -5.77 6.74
N ASN A 800 -4.06 -5.70 5.75
CA ASN A 800 -4.12 -4.70 4.68
C ASN A 800 -4.42 -5.29 3.30
N LEU A 801 -4.55 -6.62 3.20
CA LEU A 801 -4.79 -7.31 1.94
C LEU A 801 -6.19 -6.96 1.38
N THR A 802 -6.26 -6.63 0.10
CA THR A 802 -7.44 -6.11 -0.60
C THR A 802 -7.97 -7.05 -1.67
N SER A 803 -7.12 -7.90 -2.24
CA SER A 803 -7.48 -8.81 -3.33
C SER A 803 -6.90 -10.19 -3.12
N LEU A 804 -7.47 -11.20 -3.79
CA LEU A 804 -7.03 -12.60 -3.69
C LEU A 804 -7.21 -13.30 -5.04
N ALA A 805 -6.20 -14.03 -5.49
CA ALA A 805 -6.23 -14.92 -6.63
C ALA A 805 -5.54 -16.25 -6.29
N ALA A 806 -5.88 -17.32 -7.01
CA ALA A 806 -5.30 -18.64 -6.84
C ALA A 806 -4.91 -19.23 -8.20
N ASP A 807 -3.72 -19.84 -8.30
CA ASP A 807 -3.32 -20.57 -9.50
C ASP A 807 -3.72 -22.06 -9.44
N ASN A 808 -3.47 -22.78 -10.55
CA ASN A 808 -3.73 -24.22 -10.67
C ASN A 808 -2.82 -25.08 -9.78
N SER A 809 -1.65 -24.55 -9.38
CA SER A 809 -0.75 -25.19 -8.42
C SER A 809 -1.22 -25.00 -6.98
N GLY A 810 -2.28 -24.21 -6.78
CA GLY A 810 -2.84 -23.85 -5.48
C GLY A 810 -2.11 -22.68 -4.81
N ASN A 811 -1.10 -22.09 -5.44
CA ASN A 811 -0.49 -20.89 -4.87
C ASN A 811 -1.53 -19.78 -4.79
N LEU A 812 -1.49 -19.02 -3.71
CA LEU A 812 -2.38 -17.88 -3.51
C LEU A 812 -1.59 -16.60 -3.63
N TYR A 813 -2.21 -15.61 -4.25
CA TYR A 813 -1.64 -14.30 -4.46
C TYR A 813 -2.62 -13.28 -3.88
N ALA A 814 -2.13 -12.40 -3.03
CA ALA A 814 -2.93 -11.33 -2.45
C ALA A 814 -2.16 -10.03 -2.56
N THR A 815 -2.85 -8.94 -2.89
CA THR A 815 -2.28 -7.60 -2.81
C THR A 815 -2.80 -6.87 -1.60
N ASP A 816 -2.08 -5.86 -1.13
CA ASP A 816 -2.57 -4.93 -0.13
C ASP A 816 -2.86 -3.53 -0.69
N LYS A 817 -3.45 -2.68 0.16
CA LYS A 817 -3.76 -1.27 -0.17
C LYS A 817 -2.54 -0.38 -0.43
N PHE A 818 -1.32 -0.88 -0.19
CA PHE A 818 -0.06 -0.15 -0.33
C PHE A 818 0.76 -0.64 -1.53
N GLY A 819 0.21 -1.51 -2.37
CA GLY A 819 0.90 -2.05 -3.53
C GLY A 819 1.87 -3.19 -3.25
N ARG A 820 1.76 -3.86 -2.09
CA ARG A 820 2.57 -5.06 -1.80
C ARG A 820 1.85 -6.30 -2.31
N LEU A 821 2.62 -7.23 -2.86
CA LEU A 821 2.15 -8.56 -3.27
C LEU A 821 2.63 -9.61 -2.28
N VAL A 822 1.73 -10.50 -1.87
CA VAL A 822 2.02 -11.62 -1.00
C VAL A 822 1.65 -12.91 -1.72
N LYS A 823 2.60 -13.83 -1.77
CA LYS A 823 2.37 -15.19 -2.27
C LYS A 823 2.32 -16.17 -1.09
N PHE A 824 1.23 -16.93 -0.97
CA PHE A 824 1.14 -18.05 -0.04
C PHE A 824 1.40 -19.36 -0.81
N ARG A 825 2.33 -20.18 -0.30
CA ARG A 825 2.56 -21.53 -0.82
C ARG A 825 1.70 -22.52 -0.02
N THR A 826 1.10 -23.48 -0.70
CA THR A 826 0.13 -24.45 -0.15
C THR A 826 0.71 -25.57 0.71
N ARG A 827 1.99 -25.51 1.12
CA ARG A 827 2.64 -26.61 1.83
C ARG A 827 2.50 -26.53 3.35
#